data_AF-A0A5M4AV61-F1
#
_entry.id   AF-A0A5M4AV61-F1
#
_cell.length_a   1.000
_cell.length_b   1.000
_cell.length_c   1.000
_cell.angle_alpha   90.00
_cell.angle_beta   90.00
_cell.angle_gamma   90.00
#
_symmetry.space_group_name_H-M   'P 1'
#
loop_
_entity.id
_entity.type
_entity.pdbx_description
1 polymer ?
#
loop_
_entity_poly.entity_id
_entity_poly.type
_entity_poly.pdbx_seq_one_letter_code
_entity_poly.pdbx_strand_id
1 'polypeptide(L)'
;MNSNKISLIYPRAGNGILKQGVTTLIFILFIGVFSGQASNPLKGTPEAQTLLKEFPFLGKLLTTENPWEMQPEALAGKVFDRMPKIAQGDEAYPLLFSDRREENGWPGEKIFGQYAYESEYYTFDREYPVMKLHVGRPLLFGVQHGRVEALAMEKKLTPTFPFLDPKVIPPFLQKLDSIVYLLAPYGARRLPSDFYLASRYLLPNDVLMTVTNLTGSTNGTPYVEIELRPWGPVEKFADSQTLAFPGAEGAGRYSRGGRGGKVFVVTSLDDYLPNGRPGRPEGTYGQASEYATTLGKGKWIPYVDALGNKHPGEGRPLLPGFPALPPEKLIHGTLREAVEAKGPRYIVFAVSGTIRLKAPLDIKNPYITIAGQTAPGDGIQIRNFGIRVNTHDVILRYLRIRVGDIKGPGNLKRLLGEQTHALDLNGMNIIADHCDIAYACDQVFNTYGQHRREATTLQWSYIYGAPTASTHEKGNHSMISVGVGWGWVSSHHNLLAHGRVRNPRIDMLTYDFRNNVIYNFVGTGYGSSNDYLRLNYVGNTLKKGPDSKGNPKYAWSENTKYAQWYGRDNKLPADFKSVFGKSDVAVISAPIPSIPVVTQPAEEAYRLVLEKGGATKPVRDTITSYVAQTVKNGTGFIPGTPADWPEGGFATYPKVKAPVDTNKNGIPDKWEISHGLDLKKTKATGHDLDPKYDNIEVYMNSI
;
A
#
# COMPACT_ATOMS: atom_id res chain seq x y z
N MET A 1 -33.35 20.78 -34.68
CA MET A 1 -33.39 20.51 -36.13
C MET A 1 -31.96 20.31 -36.62
N ASN A 2 -31.80 19.36 -37.54
CA ASN A 2 -30.62 19.02 -38.35
C ASN A 2 -29.50 18.19 -37.70
N SER A 3 -29.78 16.89 -37.72
CA SER A 3 -28.86 15.75 -37.86
C SER A 3 -28.01 15.84 -39.14
N ASN A 4 -26.69 15.70 -39.00
CA ASN A 4 -25.80 15.36 -40.12
C ASN A 4 -25.45 13.87 -40.06
N LYS A 5 -26.02 13.11 -41.01
CA LYS A 5 -25.61 11.75 -41.36
C LYS A 5 -24.46 11.84 -42.37
N ILE A 6 -23.35 11.15 -42.10
CA ILE A 6 -22.39 10.77 -43.14
C ILE A 6 -22.30 9.25 -43.15
N SER A 7 -22.63 8.71 -44.32
CA SER A 7 -22.70 7.31 -44.72
C SER A 7 -21.31 6.71 -44.97
N LEU A 8 -21.05 5.52 -44.41
CA LEU A 8 -19.93 4.66 -44.79
C LEU A 8 -20.39 3.62 -45.81
N ILE A 9 -19.72 3.60 -46.96
CA ILE A 9 -19.88 2.66 -48.07
C ILE A 9 -18.87 1.53 -47.87
N TYR A 10 -19.31 0.27 -47.88
CA TYR A 10 -18.45 -0.89 -48.13
C TYR A 10 -18.91 -1.60 -49.43
N PRO A 11 -17.98 -2.03 -50.31
CA PRO A 11 -18.34 -2.64 -51.59
C PRO A 11 -18.70 -4.12 -51.45
N ARG A 12 -19.63 -4.54 -52.32
CA ARG A 12 -20.14 -5.91 -52.50
C ARG A 12 -19.05 -6.86 -53.04
N ALA A 13 -18.99 -8.06 -52.45
CA ALA A 13 -18.39 -9.24 -53.07
C ALA A 13 -19.41 -9.93 -53.99
N GLY A 14 -18.95 -10.38 -55.17
CA GLY A 14 -19.70 -11.19 -56.12
C GLY A 14 -19.56 -12.69 -55.86
N ASN A 15 -20.64 -13.41 -56.17
CA ASN A 15 -20.93 -14.83 -55.93
C ASN A 15 -20.12 -15.84 -56.76
N GLY A 16 -20.12 -17.10 -56.29
CA GLY A 16 -19.88 -18.32 -57.07
C GLY A 16 -19.59 -19.55 -56.18
N ILE A 17 -20.60 -20.09 -55.46
CA ILE A 17 -21.41 -21.29 -55.79
C ILE A 17 -20.64 -22.63 -55.82
N LEU A 18 -20.94 -23.51 -54.84
CA LEU A 18 -21.36 -24.92 -55.01
C LEU A 18 -21.76 -25.44 -53.61
N LYS A 19 -23.07 -25.59 -53.34
CA LYS A 19 -23.86 -26.85 -53.32
C LYS A 19 -23.24 -27.93 -52.42
N GLN A 20 -23.94 -28.69 -51.58
CA GLN A 20 -25.34 -28.88 -51.19
C GLN A 20 -25.24 -29.88 -50.02
N GLY A 21 -26.02 -29.73 -48.95
CA GLY A 21 -25.95 -30.65 -47.79
C GLY A 21 -26.89 -30.23 -46.65
N VAL A 22 -28.17 -30.27 -46.97
CA VAL A 22 -29.41 -29.98 -46.22
C VAL A 22 -29.34 -30.22 -44.70
N THR A 23 -29.55 -29.18 -43.85
CA THR A 23 -30.83 -28.71 -43.22
C THR A 23 -31.37 -29.70 -42.18
N THR A 24 -31.52 -29.40 -40.89
CA THR A 24 -32.43 -28.34 -40.39
C THR A 24 -32.06 -27.91 -38.97
N LEU A 25 -31.64 -26.64 -38.84
CA LEU A 25 -31.70 -25.82 -37.64
C LEU A 25 -32.12 -24.42 -38.13
N ILE A 26 -32.86 -23.68 -37.30
CA ILE A 26 -33.16 -22.23 -37.41
C ILE A 26 -34.44 -21.86 -38.17
N PHE A 27 -35.53 -21.71 -37.40
CA PHE A 27 -36.47 -20.59 -37.42
C PHE A 27 -36.93 -20.46 -35.96
N ILE A 28 -36.60 -19.42 -35.20
CA ILE A 28 -37.33 -18.14 -35.18
C ILE A 28 -36.36 -17.02 -34.76
N LEU A 29 -36.31 -15.97 -35.58
CA LEU A 29 -35.64 -14.70 -35.34
C LEU A 29 -36.61 -13.73 -34.67
N PHE A 30 -36.11 -13.02 -33.65
CA PHE A 30 -36.39 -11.61 -33.31
C PHE A 30 -37.84 -11.09 -33.31
N ILE A 31 -38.42 -10.98 -32.11
CA ILE A 31 -39.16 -9.79 -31.64
C ILE A 31 -38.87 -9.63 -30.13
N GLY A 32 -38.37 -8.47 -29.70
CA GLY A 32 -38.26 -8.12 -28.27
C GLY A 32 -37.01 -7.34 -27.86
N VAL A 33 -36.76 -6.17 -28.46
CA VAL A 33 -36.02 -5.10 -27.78
C VAL A 33 -37.08 -4.11 -27.30
N PHE A 34 -37.31 -4.07 -25.99
CA PHE A 34 -37.51 -2.89 -25.13
C PHE A 34 -38.21 -3.31 -23.82
N SER A 35 -37.63 -2.82 -22.72
CA SER A 35 -38.05 -2.95 -21.31
C SER A 35 -37.74 -4.27 -20.61
N GLY A 36 -37.12 -4.16 -19.42
CA GLY A 36 -37.05 -5.24 -18.44
C GLY A 36 -35.63 -5.55 -18.00
N GLN A 37 -35.32 -5.25 -16.73
CA GLN A 37 -34.23 -5.86 -15.98
C GLN A 37 -34.04 -7.32 -16.40
N ALA A 38 -32.81 -7.73 -16.74
CA ALA A 38 -32.51 -9.13 -16.97
C ALA A 38 -32.87 -9.90 -15.68
N SER A 39 -34.01 -10.58 -15.71
CA SER A 39 -34.54 -11.32 -14.58
C SER A 39 -33.55 -12.40 -14.17
N ASN A 40 -33.13 -12.37 -12.90
CA ASN A 40 -32.30 -13.35 -12.17
C ASN A 40 -31.54 -14.38 -13.04
N PRO A 41 -30.19 -14.32 -13.11
CA PRO A 41 -29.38 -15.18 -13.98
C PRO A 41 -29.54 -16.69 -13.73
N LEU A 42 -30.18 -17.10 -12.62
CA LEU A 42 -30.46 -18.51 -12.31
C LEU A 42 -31.75 -19.08 -12.92
N LYS A 43 -32.61 -18.30 -13.57
CA LYS A 43 -33.90 -18.81 -14.07
C LYS A 43 -33.79 -19.69 -15.33
N GLY A 44 -32.61 -19.82 -15.93
CA GLY A 44 -32.46 -20.31 -17.31
C GLY A 44 -32.38 -21.80 -17.58
N THR A 45 -31.63 -22.55 -16.78
CA THR A 45 -31.33 -23.96 -17.08
C THR A 45 -31.01 -24.75 -15.79
N PRO A 46 -31.55 -25.97 -15.60
CA PRO A 46 -31.21 -26.85 -14.48
C PRO A 46 -29.69 -27.11 -14.32
N GLU A 47 -28.95 -27.10 -15.42
CA GLU A 47 -27.51 -27.36 -15.47
C GLU A 47 -26.70 -26.21 -14.83
N ALA A 48 -27.02 -24.96 -15.16
CA ALA A 48 -26.41 -23.79 -14.53
C ALA A 48 -26.70 -23.74 -13.02
N GLN A 49 -27.94 -24.05 -12.62
CA GLN A 49 -28.31 -24.13 -11.21
C GLN A 49 -27.54 -25.23 -10.47
N THR A 50 -27.30 -26.36 -11.12
CA THR A 50 -26.54 -27.47 -10.54
C THR A 50 -25.08 -27.08 -10.32
N LEU A 51 -24.42 -26.46 -11.30
CA LEU A 51 -23.04 -26.00 -11.14
C LEU A 51 -22.90 -24.88 -10.09
N LEU A 52 -23.86 -23.97 -9.99
CA LEU A 52 -23.85 -22.92 -8.97
C LEU A 52 -24.17 -23.45 -7.56
N LYS A 53 -24.83 -24.60 -7.44
CA LYS A 53 -24.90 -25.35 -6.16
C LYS A 53 -23.55 -25.96 -5.77
N GLU A 54 -22.67 -26.23 -6.72
CA GLU A 54 -21.28 -26.65 -6.43
C GLU A 54 -20.36 -25.47 -6.09
N PHE A 55 -20.77 -24.23 -6.42
CA PHE A 55 -20.11 -23.00 -6.01
C PHE A 55 -21.11 -22.03 -5.34
N PRO A 56 -21.61 -22.37 -4.13
CA PRO A 56 -22.73 -21.68 -3.49
C PRO A 56 -22.50 -20.18 -3.31
N PHE A 57 -21.27 -19.79 -2.94
CA PHE A 57 -20.87 -18.39 -2.80
C PHE A 57 -21.18 -17.57 -4.05
N LEU A 58 -20.72 -18.05 -5.23
CA LEU A 58 -20.96 -17.38 -6.50
C LEU A 58 -22.46 -17.38 -6.85
N GLY A 59 -23.16 -18.48 -6.58
CA GLY A 59 -24.61 -18.57 -6.77
C GLY A 59 -25.39 -17.53 -5.97
N LYS A 60 -25.05 -17.32 -4.70
CA LYS A 60 -25.66 -16.29 -3.84
C LYS A 60 -25.33 -14.88 -4.32
N LEU A 61 -24.08 -14.62 -4.73
CA LEU A 61 -23.66 -13.32 -5.24
C LEU A 61 -24.43 -12.96 -6.52
N LEU A 62 -24.50 -13.88 -7.49
CA LEU A 62 -25.18 -13.65 -8.78
C LEU A 62 -26.71 -13.60 -8.66
N THR A 63 -27.30 -14.08 -7.56
CA THR A 63 -28.76 -13.97 -7.32
C THR A 63 -29.15 -12.79 -6.45
N THR A 64 -28.20 -12.16 -5.79
CA THR A 64 -28.44 -10.97 -5.01
C THR A 64 -28.67 -9.81 -5.98
N GLU A 65 -29.80 -9.12 -5.84
CA GLU A 65 -30.10 -7.92 -6.60
C GLU A 65 -29.18 -6.77 -6.15
N ASN A 66 -28.52 -6.12 -7.11
CA ASN A 66 -27.59 -5.01 -6.91
C ASN A 66 -26.61 -5.25 -5.74
N PRO A 67 -25.85 -6.36 -5.76
CA PRO A 67 -25.06 -6.78 -4.60
C PRO A 67 -24.06 -5.70 -4.20
N TRP A 68 -23.45 -5.06 -5.18
CA TRP A 68 -22.44 -4.03 -4.98
C TRP A 68 -22.98 -2.72 -4.41
N GLU A 69 -24.28 -2.45 -4.47
CA GLU A 69 -24.89 -1.27 -3.84
C GLU A 69 -25.21 -1.46 -2.35
N MET A 70 -25.16 -2.71 -1.86
CA MET A 70 -25.48 -3.02 -0.47
C MET A 70 -24.37 -2.55 0.47
N GLN A 71 -24.73 -2.30 1.74
CA GLN A 71 -23.71 -2.13 2.78
C GLN A 71 -22.86 -3.41 2.89
N PRO A 72 -21.54 -3.29 3.16
CA PRO A 72 -20.64 -4.44 3.16
C PRO A 72 -21.11 -5.62 4.02
N GLU A 73 -21.50 -5.38 5.28
CA GLU A 73 -21.99 -6.43 6.20
C GLU A 73 -23.27 -7.08 5.68
N ALA A 74 -24.18 -6.29 5.11
CA ALA A 74 -25.44 -6.78 4.59
C ALA A 74 -25.21 -7.68 3.36
N LEU A 75 -24.29 -7.30 2.46
CA LEU A 75 -23.89 -8.15 1.35
C LEU A 75 -23.21 -9.42 1.85
N ALA A 76 -22.25 -9.28 2.76
CA ALA A 76 -21.50 -10.38 3.33
C ALA A 76 -22.44 -11.42 3.97
N GLY A 77 -23.43 -10.97 4.73
CA GLY A 77 -24.44 -11.84 5.33
C GLY A 77 -25.35 -12.58 4.35
N LYS A 78 -25.45 -12.10 3.10
CA LYS A 78 -26.17 -12.80 2.04
C LYS A 78 -25.30 -13.82 1.32
N VAL A 79 -24.03 -13.53 1.09
CA VAL A 79 -23.16 -14.32 0.19
C VAL A 79 -22.32 -15.36 0.90
N PHE A 80 -21.85 -15.08 2.12
CA PHE A 80 -21.08 -16.04 2.92
C PHE A 80 -22.00 -16.97 3.71
N ASP A 81 -21.59 -18.22 3.93
CA ASP A 81 -22.34 -19.15 4.79
C ASP A 81 -22.23 -18.78 6.29
N ARG A 82 -21.17 -18.04 6.65
CA ARG A 82 -20.94 -17.51 7.99
C ARG A 82 -20.68 -16.01 7.88
N MET A 83 -21.30 -15.22 8.76
CA MET A 83 -21.00 -13.79 8.88
C MET A 83 -19.50 -13.60 9.15
N PRO A 84 -18.76 -12.91 8.28
CA PRO A 84 -17.36 -12.63 8.54
C PRO A 84 -17.23 -11.59 9.66
N LYS A 85 -16.19 -11.71 10.49
CA LYS A 85 -15.85 -10.68 11.48
C LYS A 85 -15.04 -9.58 10.80
N ILE A 86 -15.20 -8.34 11.25
CA ILE A 86 -14.28 -7.25 10.87
C ILE A 86 -12.90 -7.59 11.43
N ALA A 87 -11.95 -7.84 10.54
CA ALA A 87 -10.59 -8.16 10.92
C ALA A 87 -9.74 -6.88 11.08
N GLN A 88 -10.02 -5.87 10.25
CA GLN A 88 -9.41 -4.54 10.24
C GLN A 88 -10.44 -3.53 9.70
N GLY A 89 -10.29 -2.24 10.03
CA GLY A 89 -11.23 -1.19 9.61
C GLY A 89 -12.41 -1.04 10.56
N ASP A 90 -13.52 -0.53 10.05
CA ASP A 90 -14.77 -0.29 10.77
C ASP A 90 -15.99 -0.77 9.97
N GLU A 91 -17.21 -0.53 10.46
CA GLU A 91 -18.45 -0.92 9.76
C GLU A 91 -18.65 -0.22 8.42
N ALA A 92 -18.04 0.95 8.21
CA ALA A 92 -18.19 1.69 6.96
C ALA A 92 -17.20 1.22 5.88
N TYR A 93 -16.01 0.76 6.30
CA TYR A 93 -14.88 0.31 5.48
C TYR A 93 -14.25 -0.97 6.04
N PRO A 94 -15.00 -2.07 6.16
CA PRO A 94 -14.45 -3.26 6.80
C PRO A 94 -13.53 -3.97 5.81
N LEU A 95 -12.38 -4.41 6.32
CA LEU A 95 -11.81 -5.66 5.87
C LEU A 95 -12.52 -6.76 6.65
N LEU A 96 -13.53 -7.34 6.03
CA LEU A 96 -14.15 -8.57 6.47
C LEU A 96 -13.22 -9.69 6.05
N PHE A 97 -12.29 -10.07 6.92
CA PHE A 97 -11.48 -11.26 6.68
C PHE A 97 -12.12 -12.45 7.38
N SER A 98 -12.39 -13.50 6.59
CA SER A 98 -13.05 -14.72 7.02
C SER A 98 -12.15 -15.57 7.92
N ASP A 99 -12.73 -16.21 8.94
CA ASP A 99 -12.10 -17.18 9.84
C ASP A 99 -10.90 -17.91 9.21
N ARG A 100 -9.70 -17.68 9.75
CA ARG A 100 -8.59 -18.61 9.52
C ARG A 100 -8.98 -19.94 10.16
N ARG A 101 -8.76 -21.04 9.44
CA ARG A 101 -9.09 -22.43 9.82
C ARG A 101 -8.75 -22.84 11.27
N GLU A 102 -7.92 -22.07 11.98
CA GLU A 102 -7.47 -22.34 13.34
C GLU A 102 -8.38 -21.79 14.46
N GLU A 103 -9.32 -20.85 14.21
CA GLU A 103 -10.03 -20.24 15.35
C GLU A 103 -11.35 -20.90 15.76
N ASN A 104 -12.05 -21.67 14.92
CA ASN A 104 -13.41 -22.16 15.27
C ASN A 104 -13.88 -23.45 14.57
N GLY A 105 -12.98 -24.25 13.96
CA GLY A 105 -13.38 -25.48 13.25
C GLY A 105 -14.14 -25.25 11.92
N TRP A 106 -14.03 -24.06 11.32
CA TRP A 106 -14.70 -23.75 10.05
C TRP A 106 -13.97 -24.40 8.86
N PRO A 107 -14.68 -25.14 7.98
CA PRO A 107 -14.06 -25.84 6.85
C PRO A 107 -13.70 -24.93 5.66
N GLY A 108 -14.14 -23.66 5.63
CA GLY A 108 -14.01 -22.74 4.50
C GLY A 108 -15.23 -22.76 3.56
N GLU A 109 -15.23 -21.89 2.55
CA GLU A 109 -16.31 -21.82 1.55
C GLU A 109 -16.17 -22.93 0.50
N LYS A 110 -17.25 -23.67 0.21
CA LYS A 110 -17.21 -24.81 -0.71
C LYS A 110 -17.18 -24.33 -2.17
N ILE A 111 -16.24 -24.86 -2.96
CA ILE A 111 -16.08 -24.53 -4.38
C ILE A 111 -15.71 -25.79 -5.16
N PHE A 112 -16.64 -26.32 -5.96
CA PHE A 112 -16.46 -27.50 -6.83
C PHE A 112 -15.89 -28.74 -6.14
N GLY A 113 -16.26 -28.98 -4.88
CA GLY A 113 -15.73 -30.09 -4.08
C GLY A 113 -14.36 -29.82 -3.42
N GLN A 114 -13.84 -28.60 -3.58
CA GLN A 114 -12.73 -28.03 -2.81
C GLN A 114 -13.26 -27.03 -1.78
N TYR A 115 -12.35 -26.48 -0.98
CA TYR A 115 -12.64 -25.41 -0.02
C TYR A 115 -11.72 -24.22 -0.26
N ALA A 116 -12.31 -23.02 -0.25
CA ALA A 116 -11.59 -21.78 -0.04
C ALA A 116 -11.40 -21.57 1.47
N TYR A 117 -10.20 -21.87 1.95
CA TYR A 117 -9.84 -21.79 3.38
C TYR A 117 -9.57 -20.36 3.85
N GLU A 118 -9.48 -19.44 2.92
CA GLU A 118 -9.34 -18.00 3.16
C GLU A 118 -10.25 -17.30 2.14
N SER A 119 -11.12 -16.46 2.68
CA SER A 119 -12.02 -15.62 1.94
C SER A 119 -11.95 -14.19 2.50
N GLU A 120 -12.05 -13.22 1.61
CA GLU A 120 -11.87 -11.82 1.97
C GLU A 120 -12.95 -11.03 1.30
N TYR A 121 -13.47 -10.03 2.01
CA TYR A 121 -14.25 -8.98 1.42
C TYR A 121 -13.78 -7.65 1.99
N TYR A 122 -13.34 -6.74 1.13
CA TYR A 122 -12.89 -5.42 1.54
C TYR A 122 -13.39 -4.33 0.61
N THR A 123 -13.58 -3.16 1.21
CA THR A 123 -14.06 -1.95 0.54
C THR A 123 -13.15 -0.77 0.89
N PHE A 124 -11.99 -0.71 0.25
CA PHE A 124 -11.07 0.45 0.40
C PHE A 124 -11.65 1.72 -0.22
N ASP A 125 -12.42 1.51 -1.29
CA ASP A 125 -13.22 2.48 -2.00
C ASP A 125 -14.57 1.80 -2.25
N ARG A 126 -15.69 2.46 -1.94
CA ARG A 126 -17.01 1.86 -2.17
C ARG A 126 -17.32 1.70 -3.66
N GLU A 127 -16.63 2.43 -4.53
CA GLU A 127 -16.71 2.21 -5.97
C GLU A 127 -16.04 0.89 -6.41
N TYR A 128 -15.08 0.38 -5.62
CA TYR A 128 -14.28 -0.79 -5.97
C TYR A 128 -14.26 -1.86 -4.86
N PRO A 129 -15.42 -2.39 -4.45
CA PRO A 129 -15.49 -3.53 -3.53
C PRO A 129 -14.83 -4.77 -4.16
N VAL A 130 -14.07 -5.53 -3.38
CA VAL A 130 -13.40 -6.73 -3.86
C VAL A 130 -13.63 -7.89 -2.89
N MET A 131 -14.08 -9.02 -3.45
CA MET A 131 -14.11 -10.30 -2.76
C MET A 131 -13.01 -11.21 -3.29
N LYS A 132 -12.24 -11.85 -2.40
CA LYS A 132 -11.19 -12.81 -2.77
C LYS A 132 -11.44 -14.17 -2.14
N LEU A 133 -11.20 -15.23 -2.89
CA LEU A 133 -11.32 -16.62 -2.42
C LEU A 133 -10.03 -17.37 -2.77
N HIS A 134 -9.44 -18.03 -1.77
CA HIS A 134 -8.17 -18.74 -1.90
C HIS A 134 -8.37 -20.25 -1.72
N VAL A 135 -8.38 -20.99 -2.83
CA VAL A 135 -8.65 -22.44 -2.86
C VAL A 135 -7.36 -23.23 -2.76
N GLY A 136 -7.21 -24.06 -1.71
CA GLY A 136 -6.06 -24.96 -1.55
C GLY A 136 -4.97 -24.52 -0.56
N ARG A 137 -5.26 -23.60 0.37
CA ARG A 137 -4.32 -23.13 1.40
C ARG A 137 -4.45 -23.90 2.74
N PRO A 138 -3.45 -24.66 3.22
CA PRO A 138 -3.35 -25.00 4.64
C PRO A 138 -2.67 -23.86 5.41
N LEU A 139 -3.27 -23.41 6.51
CA LEU A 139 -2.57 -22.62 7.53
C LEU A 139 -2.17 -23.58 8.65
N LEU A 140 -0.88 -23.63 8.97
CA LEU A 140 -0.40 -24.06 10.28
C LEU A 140 0.33 -22.87 10.91
N PHE A 141 -0.06 -22.55 12.14
CA PHE A 141 0.56 -21.59 13.07
C PHE A 141 0.21 -20.11 12.92
N GLY A 142 -0.87 -19.75 12.24
CA GLY A 142 -1.33 -18.35 12.19
C GLY A 142 -0.35 -17.33 11.56
N VAL A 143 0.72 -17.75 10.89
CA VAL A 143 1.71 -16.84 10.29
C VAL A 143 1.61 -16.82 8.76
N GLN A 144 1.27 -15.65 8.22
CA GLN A 144 1.58 -15.32 6.84
C GLN A 144 3.10 -15.07 6.76
N HIS A 145 3.78 -15.80 5.87
CA HIS A 145 5.16 -15.59 5.39
C HIS A 145 6.35 -16.20 6.15
N GLY A 146 7.30 -16.71 5.35
CA GLY A 146 8.77 -16.72 5.51
C GLY A 146 9.41 -17.36 6.73
N ARG A 147 8.65 -17.71 7.76
CA ARG A 147 9.13 -18.26 9.03
C ARG A 147 8.43 -19.56 9.41
N VAL A 148 7.78 -20.22 8.46
CA VAL A 148 7.13 -21.50 8.69
C VAL A 148 8.11 -22.50 9.33
N GLU A 149 9.36 -22.51 8.86
CA GLU A 149 10.44 -23.32 9.42
C GLU A 149 10.84 -22.85 10.83
N ALA A 150 10.95 -21.53 11.06
CA ALA A 150 11.33 -20.97 12.37
C ALA A 150 10.23 -21.12 13.46
N LEU A 151 8.95 -21.04 13.10
CA LEU A 151 7.82 -21.28 14.02
C LEU A 151 7.59 -22.78 14.26
N ALA A 152 7.77 -23.61 13.23
CA ALA A 152 7.75 -25.06 13.38
C ALA A 152 8.82 -25.52 14.39
N MET A 153 9.98 -24.86 14.43
CA MET A 153 11.00 -25.08 15.46
C MET A 153 10.59 -24.60 16.84
N GLU A 154 10.12 -23.35 16.98
CA GLU A 154 9.77 -22.76 18.28
C GLU A 154 8.68 -23.58 18.98
N LYS A 155 7.74 -24.13 18.20
CA LYS A 155 6.65 -24.94 18.72
C LYS A 155 6.84 -26.45 18.58
N LYS A 156 7.99 -26.92 18.05
CA LYS A 156 8.31 -28.35 17.79
C LYS A 156 7.23 -29.10 16.97
N LEU A 157 6.71 -28.47 15.92
CA LEU A 157 5.64 -29.03 15.13
C LEU A 157 6.16 -29.57 13.79
N THR A 158 5.70 -30.76 13.40
CA THR A 158 6.02 -31.38 12.11
C THR A 158 5.24 -30.67 11.00
N PRO A 159 5.89 -30.05 9.99
CA PRO A 159 5.16 -29.38 8.92
C PRO A 159 4.45 -30.39 8.02
N THR A 160 3.12 -30.35 7.95
CA THR A 160 2.29 -31.16 7.05
C THR A 160 1.53 -30.23 6.09
N PHE A 161 2.14 -29.91 4.94
CA PHE A 161 1.49 -29.08 3.93
C PHE A 161 1.04 -29.92 2.73
N PRO A 162 -0.26 -30.20 2.55
CA PRO A 162 -0.73 -30.63 1.24
C PRO A 162 -0.78 -29.39 0.33
N PHE A 163 0.11 -29.34 -0.65
CA PHE A 163 -0.08 -28.50 -1.84
C PHE A 163 -1.44 -28.83 -2.47
N LEU A 164 -2.12 -27.86 -3.11
CA LEU A 164 -3.24 -28.21 -3.99
C LEU A 164 -2.70 -29.15 -5.07
N ASP A 165 -3.25 -30.37 -5.15
CA ASP A 165 -2.80 -31.36 -6.13
C ASP A 165 -2.91 -30.72 -7.53
N PRO A 166 -1.80 -30.64 -8.31
CA PRO A 166 -1.82 -30.06 -9.65
C PRO A 166 -2.90 -30.65 -10.57
N LYS A 167 -3.34 -31.88 -10.32
CA LYS A 167 -4.44 -32.54 -11.05
C LYS A 167 -5.81 -31.92 -10.78
N VAL A 168 -5.97 -31.14 -9.71
CA VAL A 168 -7.23 -30.45 -9.36
C VAL A 168 -7.41 -29.17 -10.18
N ILE A 169 -6.33 -28.50 -10.58
CA ILE A 169 -6.39 -27.19 -11.25
C ILE A 169 -7.09 -27.27 -12.62
N PRO A 170 -6.73 -28.17 -13.56
CA PRO A 170 -7.39 -28.20 -14.87
C PRO A 170 -8.90 -28.52 -14.78
N PRO A 171 -9.35 -29.54 -14.01
CA PRO A 171 -10.79 -29.78 -13.82
C PRO A 171 -11.52 -28.60 -13.15
N PHE A 172 -10.87 -27.90 -12.21
CA PHE A 172 -11.42 -26.70 -11.58
C PHE A 172 -11.66 -25.57 -12.59
N LEU A 173 -10.66 -25.26 -13.42
CA LEU A 173 -10.77 -24.25 -14.47
C LEU A 173 -11.82 -24.64 -15.53
N GLN A 174 -11.89 -25.91 -15.90
CA GLN A 174 -12.92 -26.41 -16.82
C GLN A 174 -14.34 -26.21 -16.28
N LYS A 175 -14.55 -26.45 -14.97
CA LYS A 175 -15.85 -26.18 -14.34
C LYS A 175 -16.22 -24.69 -14.36
N LEU A 176 -15.25 -23.79 -14.17
CA LEU A 176 -15.47 -22.35 -14.30
C LEU A 176 -15.86 -21.94 -15.73
N ASP A 177 -15.13 -22.44 -16.74
CA ASP A 177 -15.47 -22.20 -18.15
C ASP A 177 -16.88 -22.73 -18.48
N SER A 178 -17.26 -23.89 -17.91
CA SER A 178 -18.59 -24.47 -18.08
C SER A 178 -19.69 -23.57 -17.50
N ILE A 179 -19.46 -22.97 -16.31
CA ILE A 179 -20.39 -21.98 -15.74
C ILE A 179 -20.57 -20.80 -16.69
N VAL A 180 -19.47 -20.24 -17.22
CA VAL A 180 -19.52 -19.07 -18.09
C VAL A 180 -20.24 -19.37 -19.39
N TYR A 181 -20.00 -20.54 -19.98
CA TYR A 181 -20.71 -21.00 -21.17
C TYR A 181 -22.22 -21.09 -20.94
N LEU A 182 -22.64 -21.69 -19.83
CA LEU A 182 -24.07 -21.83 -19.50
C LEU A 182 -24.74 -20.50 -19.17
N LEU A 183 -23.99 -19.54 -18.59
CA LEU A 183 -24.48 -18.20 -18.29
C LEU A 183 -24.37 -17.24 -19.48
N ALA A 184 -23.89 -17.68 -20.65
CA ALA A 184 -23.73 -16.83 -21.82
C ALA A 184 -25.02 -16.13 -22.30
N PRO A 185 -26.21 -16.77 -22.26
CA PRO A 185 -27.48 -16.10 -22.57
C PRO A 185 -27.79 -14.92 -21.63
N TYR A 186 -27.15 -14.86 -20.47
CA TYR A 186 -27.27 -13.81 -19.46
C TYR A 186 -26.14 -12.78 -19.52
N GLY A 187 -25.38 -12.77 -20.62
CA GLY A 187 -24.28 -11.84 -20.85
C GLY A 187 -22.93 -12.30 -20.29
N ALA A 188 -22.84 -13.50 -19.72
CA ALA A 188 -21.56 -14.03 -19.27
C ALA A 188 -20.64 -14.29 -20.46
N ARG A 189 -19.37 -13.90 -20.35
CA ARG A 189 -18.37 -14.12 -21.39
C ARG A 189 -16.97 -14.10 -20.84
N ARG A 190 -16.10 -14.86 -21.48
CA ARG A 190 -14.65 -14.74 -21.27
C ARG A 190 -14.18 -13.41 -21.86
N LEU A 191 -13.32 -12.72 -21.13
CA LEU A 191 -12.68 -11.50 -21.56
C LEU A 191 -11.26 -11.81 -22.06
N PRO A 192 -10.73 -11.01 -23.00
CA PRO A 192 -9.33 -11.10 -23.36
C PRO A 192 -8.44 -11.02 -22.10
N SER A 193 -7.45 -11.89 -22.04
CA SER A 193 -6.40 -11.86 -21.02
C SER A 193 -5.07 -11.93 -21.73
N ASP A 194 -4.25 -10.91 -21.53
CA ASP A 194 -2.86 -10.90 -22.00
C ASP A 194 -1.97 -11.82 -21.16
N PHE A 195 -2.50 -12.36 -20.06
CA PHE A 195 -1.76 -13.15 -19.10
C PHE A 195 -2.24 -14.60 -19.07
N TYR A 196 -1.43 -15.53 -19.56
CA TYR A 196 -1.78 -16.95 -19.73
C TYR A 196 -2.12 -17.70 -18.42
N LEU A 197 -1.67 -17.20 -17.26
CA LEU A 197 -1.98 -17.78 -15.93
C LEU A 197 -3.17 -17.08 -15.24
N ALA A 198 -3.84 -16.14 -15.91
CA ALA A 198 -5.07 -15.53 -15.44
C ALA A 198 -6.18 -15.63 -16.49
N SER A 199 -7.35 -16.07 -16.06
CA SER A 199 -8.57 -15.99 -16.85
C SER A 199 -9.49 -14.92 -16.27
N ARG A 200 -10.08 -14.11 -17.15
CA ARG A 200 -11.04 -13.07 -16.78
C ARG A 200 -12.40 -13.36 -17.41
N TYR A 201 -13.45 -13.19 -16.63
CA TYR A 201 -14.81 -13.45 -17.05
C TYR A 201 -15.69 -12.31 -16.59
N LEU A 202 -16.49 -11.77 -17.51
CA LEU A 202 -17.64 -10.97 -17.15
C LEU A 202 -18.80 -11.93 -16.91
N LEU A 203 -19.42 -11.85 -15.75
CA LEU A 203 -20.59 -12.63 -15.35
C LEU A 203 -21.82 -11.70 -15.28
N PRO A 204 -23.04 -12.24 -15.15
CA PRO A 204 -24.24 -11.42 -14.95
C PRO A 204 -24.14 -10.51 -13.71
N ASN A 205 -24.99 -9.49 -13.62
CA ASN A 205 -24.94 -8.44 -12.60
C ASN A 205 -23.59 -7.71 -12.53
N ASP A 206 -22.95 -7.54 -13.70
CA ASP A 206 -21.68 -6.83 -13.84
C ASP A 206 -20.63 -7.33 -12.86
N VAL A 207 -20.55 -8.65 -12.65
CA VAL A 207 -19.53 -9.25 -11.80
C VAL A 207 -18.32 -9.62 -12.66
N LEU A 208 -17.19 -8.97 -12.43
CA LEU A 208 -15.91 -9.38 -12.96
C LEU A 208 -15.31 -10.45 -12.07
N MET A 209 -15.09 -11.64 -12.64
CA MET A 209 -14.33 -12.71 -12.02
C MET A 209 -12.94 -12.79 -12.66
N THR A 210 -11.89 -12.67 -11.86
CA THR A 210 -10.51 -12.94 -12.26
C THR A 210 -10.03 -14.17 -11.50
N VAL A 211 -9.58 -15.18 -12.24
CA VAL A 211 -9.09 -16.44 -11.68
C VAL A 211 -7.62 -16.57 -12.02
N THR A 212 -6.78 -16.78 -11.00
CA THR A 212 -5.34 -16.99 -11.18
C THR A 212 -4.90 -18.28 -10.49
N ASN A 213 -3.99 -19.02 -11.12
CA ASN A 213 -3.40 -20.24 -10.55
C ASN A 213 -1.95 -19.99 -10.09
N LEU A 214 -1.68 -18.76 -9.61
CA LEU A 214 -0.34 -18.29 -9.25
C LEU A 214 -0.02 -18.58 -7.78
N THR A 215 1.22 -18.97 -7.54
CA THR A 215 1.76 -19.25 -6.20
C THR A 215 2.10 -17.94 -5.50
N GLY A 216 1.30 -17.53 -4.51
CA GLY A 216 1.45 -16.23 -3.82
C GLY A 216 2.31 -16.24 -2.55
N SER A 217 3.29 -17.13 -2.40
CA SER A 217 4.24 -17.01 -1.29
C SER A 217 5.59 -17.65 -1.63
N THR A 218 6.62 -17.17 -0.94
CA THR A 218 8.05 -17.52 -1.06
C THR A 218 8.41 -19.02 -1.07
N ASN A 219 7.47 -19.96 -0.98
CA ASN A 219 7.70 -21.42 -1.06
C ASN A 219 6.75 -22.17 -2.02
N GLY A 220 6.10 -21.49 -2.97
CA GLY A 220 5.45 -22.19 -4.09
C GLY A 220 4.19 -22.97 -3.73
N THR A 221 3.41 -22.57 -2.71
CA THR A 221 2.11 -23.20 -2.43
C THR A 221 1.14 -22.91 -3.58
N PRO A 222 0.68 -23.91 -4.36
CA PRO A 222 -0.31 -23.70 -5.40
C PRO A 222 -1.66 -23.54 -4.71
N TYR A 223 -2.32 -22.43 -4.97
CA TYR A 223 -3.73 -22.21 -4.67
C TYR A 223 -4.36 -21.48 -5.86
N VAL A 224 -5.67 -21.62 -6.02
CA VAL A 224 -6.42 -20.84 -7.02
C VAL A 224 -7.00 -19.61 -6.31
N GLU A 225 -6.64 -18.42 -6.78
CA GLU A 225 -7.23 -17.15 -6.32
C GLU A 225 -8.37 -16.77 -7.26
N ILE A 226 -9.55 -16.54 -6.69
CA ILE A 226 -10.69 -15.94 -7.39
C ILE A 226 -10.92 -14.55 -6.82
N GLU A 227 -10.76 -13.52 -7.63
CA GLU A 227 -11.10 -12.12 -7.32
C GLU A 227 -12.42 -11.78 -8.02
N LEU A 228 -13.42 -11.37 -7.23
CA LEU A 228 -14.75 -10.95 -7.68
C LEU A 228 -14.96 -9.48 -7.33
N ARG A 229 -15.36 -8.68 -8.30
CA ARG A 229 -15.58 -7.23 -8.14
C ARG A 229 -16.61 -6.73 -9.16
N PRO A 230 -17.20 -5.54 -9.00
CA PRO A 230 -18.03 -4.96 -10.04
C PRO A 230 -17.21 -4.69 -11.32
N TRP A 231 -17.87 -4.81 -12.46
CA TRP A 231 -17.38 -4.48 -13.80
C TRP A 231 -17.47 -2.96 -14.00
N GLY A 232 -16.59 -2.25 -13.30
CA GLY A 232 -16.58 -0.78 -13.25
C GLY A 232 -16.95 -0.24 -11.86
N PRO A 233 -16.92 1.09 -11.69
CA PRO A 233 -17.36 1.72 -10.44
C PRO A 233 -18.87 1.55 -10.26
N VAL A 234 -19.32 1.42 -9.02
CA VAL A 234 -20.73 1.46 -8.67
C VAL A 234 -21.17 2.93 -8.60
N GLU A 235 -21.88 3.40 -9.64
CA GLU A 235 -22.20 4.84 -9.86
C GLU A 235 -22.78 5.56 -8.64
N LYS A 236 -23.56 4.84 -7.82
CA LYS A 236 -24.20 5.37 -6.62
C LYS A 236 -23.23 5.91 -5.56
N PHE A 237 -21.97 5.45 -5.55
CA PHE A 237 -21.03 5.85 -4.51
C PHE A 237 -20.16 7.05 -4.86
N ALA A 238 -20.14 7.47 -6.14
CA ALA A 238 -19.22 8.49 -6.65
C ALA A 238 -19.26 9.83 -5.88
N ASP A 239 -20.43 10.20 -5.34
CA ASP A 239 -20.60 11.46 -4.59
C ASP A 239 -20.72 11.28 -3.07
N SER A 240 -20.76 10.03 -2.58
CA SER A 240 -21.13 9.69 -1.21
C SER A 240 -19.95 9.68 -0.23
N GLN A 241 -18.72 9.43 -0.69
CA GLN A 241 -17.55 9.32 0.17
C GLN A 241 -16.80 10.65 0.26
N THR A 242 -16.47 11.05 1.49
CA THR A 242 -15.67 12.25 1.73
C THR A 242 -14.20 11.89 1.64
N LEU A 243 -13.45 12.57 0.76
CA LEU A 243 -12.01 12.39 0.67
C LEU A 243 -11.34 12.71 2.00
N ALA A 244 -10.13 12.18 2.20
CA ALA A 244 -9.28 12.50 3.34
C ALA A 244 -9.04 14.01 3.43
N PHE A 245 -8.85 14.64 2.27
CA PHE A 245 -8.78 16.08 2.05
C PHE A 245 -8.94 16.37 0.55
N PRO A 246 -9.25 17.60 0.14
CA PRO A 246 -9.23 17.99 -1.28
C PRO A 246 -7.86 17.69 -1.93
N GLY A 247 -7.84 16.87 -2.98
CA GLY A 247 -6.61 16.42 -3.65
C GLY A 247 -6.06 15.08 -3.16
N ALA A 248 -6.71 14.41 -2.21
CA ALA A 248 -6.38 13.04 -1.86
C ALA A 248 -6.75 12.08 -3.01
N GLU A 249 -5.79 11.26 -3.43
CA GLU A 249 -5.88 10.34 -4.57
C GLU A 249 -5.37 8.95 -4.18
N GLY A 250 -5.60 7.95 -5.03
CA GLY A 250 -5.10 6.60 -4.81
C GLY A 250 -5.75 5.84 -3.64
N ALA A 251 -5.15 4.72 -3.26
CA ALA A 251 -5.74 3.73 -2.35
C ALA A 251 -6.08 4.21 -0.93
N GLY A 252 -5.48 5.32 -0.47
CA GLY A 252 -5.73 5.91 0.84
C GLY A 252 -6.64 7.13 0.80
N ARG A 253 -7.21 7.48 -0.36
CA ARG A 253 -7.90 8.77 -0.56
C ARG A 253 -9.13 9.00 0.30
N TYR A 254 -9.74 7.95 0.85
CA TYR A 254 -10.91 8.03 1.73
C TYR A 254 -10.57 7.82 3.21
N SER A 255 -9.29 7.88 3.58
CA SER A 255 -8.88 7.83 4.98
C SER A 255 -9.66 8.88 5.79
N ARG A 256 -10.42 8.44 6.80
CA ARG A 256 -11.21 9.37 7.62
C ARG A 256 -10.34 10.29 8.48
N GLY A 257 -9.19 9.77 8.93
CA GLY A 257 -8.33 10.47 9.87
C GLY A 257 -9.08 10.87 11.14
N GLY A 258 -8.80 12.07 11.66
CA GLY A 258 -9.33 12.59 12.91
C GLY A 258 -10.79 13.07 12.89
N ARG A 259 -11.54 12.92 11.80
CA ARG A 259 -12.84 13.59 11.58
C ARG A 259 -13.88 13.34 12.67
N GLY A 260 -14.48 14.45 13.15
CA GLY A 260 -15.39 14.49 14.30
C GLY A 260 -14.69 14.31 15.66
N GLY A 261 -13.36 14.35 15.68
CA GLY A 261 -12.53 13.98 16.82
C GLY A 261 -12.10 15.13 17.72
N LYS A 262 -11.38 14.78 18.79
CA LYS A 262 -10.76 15.77 19.68
C LYS A 262 -9.58 16.45 19.02
N VAL A 263 -9.35 17.71 19.34
CA VAL A 263 -8.15 18.42 18.89
C VAL A 263 -7.08 18.37 19.97
N PHE A 264 -5.91 17.87 19.61
CA PHE A 264 -4.70 17.90 20.42
C PHE A 264 -3.74 18.93 19.84
N VAL A 265 -3.49 19.98 20.62
CA VAL A 265 -2.53 21.02 20.28
C VAL A 265 -1.18 20.67 20.93
N VAL A 266 -0.21 20.28 20.10
CA VAL A 266 1.17 20.03 20.55
C VAL A 266 1.81 21.36 20.91
N THR A 267 2.23 21.48 22.17
CA THR A 267 2.81 22.69 22.77
C THR A 267 4.21 22.47 23.34
N SER A 268 4.72 21.23 23.29
CA SER A 268 6.07 20.87 23.69
C SER A 268 6.80 20.07 22.61
N LEU A 269 8.11 20.31 22.51
CA LEU A 269 9.03 19.54 21.66
C LEU A 269 9.61 18.31 22.39
N ASP A 270 9.28 18.15 23.66
CA ASP A 270 9.75 17.04 24.49
C ASP A 270 9.13 15.71 24.06
N ASP A 271 9.77 14.64 24.50
CA ASP A 271 9.27 13.28 24.38
C ASP A 271 9.50 12.53 25.70
N TYR A 272 8.68 11.52 25.96
CA TYR A 272 8.78 10.68 27.15
C TYR A 272 8.72 9.18 26.80
N LEU A 273 9.18 8.34 27.73
CA LEU A 273 9.14 6.88 27.59
C LEU A 273 8.05 6.26 28.49
N PRO A 274 6.79 6.12 28.04
CA PRO A 274 5.72 5.59 28.91
C PRO A 274 6.02 4.22 29.51
N ASN A 275 6.71 3.36 28.74
CA ASN A 275 7.03 1.98 29.12
C ASN A 275 8.54 1.74 29.22
N GLY A 276 9.34 2.81 29.30
CA GLY A 276 10.79 2.71 29.21
C GLY A 276 11.26 2.29 27.81
N ARG A 277 12.53 1.88 27.71
CA ARG A 277 13.12 1.31 26.50
C ARG A 277 13.93 0.06 26.87
N PRO A 278 13.68 -1.11 26.26
CA PRO A 278 14.47 -2.30 26.53
C PRO A 278 15.94 -2.08 26.17
N GLY A 279 16.84 -2.70 26.94
CA GLY A 279 18.27 -2.76 26.64
C GLY A 279 18.61 -3.95 25.73
N ARG A 280 19.89 -4.08 25.40
CA ARG A 280 20.46 -5.25 24.71
C ARG A 280 21.73 -5.69 25.46
N PRO A 281 21.87 -6.97 25.83
CA PRO A 281 23.13 -7.49 26.38
C PRO A 281 24.29 -7.43 25.37
N GLU A 282 25.51 -7.24 25.86
CA GLU A 282 26.73 -7.37 25.06
C GLU A 282 26.86 -8.79 24.50
N GLY A 283 27.28 -8.93 23.24
CA GLY A 283 27.46 -10.21 22.60
C GLY A 283 26.18 -10.90 22.13
N THR A 284 25.04 -10.19 22.11
CA THR A 284 23.80 -10.71 21.53
C THR A 284 24.01 -11.09 20.06
N TYR A 285 23.49 -12.23 19.60
CA TYR A 285 23.60 -12.65 18.20
C TYR A 285 22.68 -11.83 17.29
N GLY A 286 23.23 -11.22 16.25
CA GLY A 286 22.47 -10.62 15.16
C GLY A 286 21.99 -11.65 14.14
N GLN A 287 21.29 -11.16 13.11
CA GLN A 287 20.83 -11.99 11.99
C GLN A 287 22.00 -12.62 11.21
N ALA A 288 21.75 -13.82 10.68
CA ALA A 288 22.70 -14.50 9.80
C ALA A 288 22.89 -13.69 8.51
N SER A 289 24.14 -13.57 8.05
CA SER A 289 24.52 -12.87 6.84
C SER A 289 25.93 -13.24 6.40
N GLU A 290 26.17 -13.23 5.10
CA GLU A 290 27.51 -13.24 4.50
C GLU A 290 28.37 -12.06 4.99
N TYR A 291 27.76 -10.88 5.21
CA TYR A 291 28.48 -9.67 5.65
C TYR A 291 29.01 -9.78 7.08
N ALA A 292 28.41 -10.63 7.93
CA ALA A 292 28.89 -10.81 9.29
C ALA A 292 30.36 -11.28 9.31
N THR A 293 30.76 -12.08 8.33
CA THR A 293 32.13 -12.59 8.21
C THR A 293 33.16 -11.48 7.97
N THR A 294 32.73 -10.35 7.39
CA THR A 294 33.58 -9.19 7.09
C THR A 294 33.91 -8.32 8.31
N LEU A 295 33.25 -8.55 9.46
CA LEU A 295 33.46 -7.76 10.68
C LEU A 295 34.78 -8.06 11.39
N GLY A 296 35.46 -9.15 11.02
CA GLY A 296 36.73 -9.59 11.60
C GLY A 296 36.59 -10.75 12.60
N LYS A 297 37.73 -11.36 12.95
CA LYS A 297 37.80 -12.54 13.83
C LYS A 297 37.21 -12.24 15.21
N GLY A 298 36.37 -13.14 15.72
CA GLY A 298 35.74 -13.01 17.05
C GLY A 298 34.57 -12.03 17.11
N LYS A 299 34.14 -11.44 15.99
CA LYS A 299 32.98 -10.54 15.90
C LYS A 299 31.76 -11.19 15.22
N TRP A 300 31.89 -12.46 14.84
CA TRP A 300 30.81 -13.26 14.27
C TRP A 300 30.98 -14.73 14.64
N ILE A 301 29.88 -15.49 14.55
CA ILE A 301 29.83 -16.93 14.82
C ILE A 301 29.27 -17.64 13.58
N PRO A 302 29.83 -18.80 13.16
CA PRO A 302 29.30 -19.57 12.04
C PRO A 302 27.80 -19.85 12.18
N TYR A 303 27.05 -19.65 11.10
CA TYR A 303 25.63 -19.92 11.10
C TYR A 303 25.38 -21.42 10.86
N VAL A 304 24.63 -22.03 11.80
CA VAL A 304 24.02 -23.34 11.63
C VAL A 304 22.51 -23.11 11.60
N ASP A 305 21.86 -23.60 10.55
CA ASP A 305 20.41 -23.43 10.41
C ASP A 305 19.63 -24.35 11.36
N ALA A 306 18.31 -24.22 11.27
CA ALA A 306 17.32 -25.02 11.95
C ALA A 306 17.50 -26.54 11.82
N LEU A 307 18.07 -26.96 10.69
CA LEU A 307 18.18 -28.35 10.26
C LEU A 307 19.57 -28.92 10.58
N GLY A 308 20.43 -28.13 11.24
CA GLY A 308 21.80 -28.52 11.58
C GLY A 308 22.78 -28.34 10.42
N ASN A 309 22.38 -27.73 9.30
CA ASN A 309 23.28 -27.49 8.19
C ASN A 309 24.18 -26.30 8.53
N LYS A 310 25.48 -26.49 8.32
CA LYS A 310 26.44 -25.39 8.37
C LYS A 310 26.35 -24.60 7.07
N HIS A 311 26.34 -23.27 7.19
CA HIS A 311 26.37 -22.36 6.05
C HIS A 311 27.77 -21.74 5.94
N PRO A 312 28.72 -22.42 5.26
CA PRO A 312 30.08 -21.90 5.11
C PRO A 312 30.06 -20.57 4.34
N GLY A 313 30.63 -19.53 4.93
CA GLY A 313 30.61 -18.17 4.37
C GLY A 313 29.56 -17.25 4.99
N GLU A 314 28.67 -17.78 5.83
CA GLU A 314 27.70 -16.99 6.58
C GLU A 314 27.97 -17.04 8.09
N GLY A 315 27.63 -15.94 8.76
CA GLY A 315 27.78 -15.82 10.20
C GLY A 315 26.70 -14.95 10.83
N ARG A 316 26.60 -15.03 12.16
CA ARG A 316 25.83 -14.08 12.97
C ARG A 316 26.79 -13.13 13.66
N PRO A 317 26.61 -11.80 13.54
CA PRO A 317 27.47 -10.85 14.22
C PRO A 317 27.21 -10.83 15.72
N LEU A 318 28.24 -10.58 16.52
CA LEU A 318 28.11 -10.27 17.94
C LEU A 318 27.79 -8.78 18.08
N LEU A 319 26.66 -8.46 18.70
CA LEU A 319 26.16 -7.11 18.79
C LEU A 319 26.58 -6.44 20.11
N PRO A 320 26.97 -5.15 20.07
CA PRO A 320 27.30 -4.41 21.29
C PRO A 320 26.07 -4.18 22.17
N GLY A 321 26.27 -4.16 23.48
CA GLY A 321 25.23 -3.96 24.46
C GLY A 321 24.84 -2.49 24.65
N PHE A 322 23.65 -2.26 25.21
CA PHE A 322 23.24 -0.97 25.74
C PHE A 322 22.20 -1.15 26.84
N PRO A 323 22.16 -0.24 27.84
CA PRO A 323 21.28 -0.40 28.99
C PRO A 323 19.81 -0.17 28.62
N ALA A 324 18.92 -0.78 29.41
CA ALA A 324 17.51 -0.42 29.40
C ALA A 324 17.33 0.99 30.00
N LEU A 325 16.31 1.71 29.52
CA LEU A 325 15.88 2.98 30.09
C LEU A 325 14.57 2.78 30.85
N PRO A 326 14.42 3.37 32.04
CA PRO A 326 13.20 3.22 32.83
C PRO A 326 12.02 3.96 32.20
N PRO A 327 10.78 3.59 32.56
CA PRO A 327 9.60 4.40 32.28
C PRO A 327 9.72 5.82 32.83
N GLU A 328 9.18 6.77 32.08
CA GLU A 328 9.11 8.18 32.42
C GLU A 328 7.63 8.60 32.57
N LYS A 329 7.38 9.64 33.36
CA LYS A 329 6.04 10.18 33.52
C LYS A 329 5.57 10.84 32.23
N LEU A 330 4.25 10.82 32.01
CA LEU A 330 3.58 11.58 30.96
C LEU A 330 4.03 13.04 30.98
N ILE A 331 4.36 13.58 29.80
CA ILE A 331 4.61 15.00 29.59
C ILE A 331 3.46 15.54 28.72
N HIS A 332 2.65 16.42 29.30
CA HIS A 332 1.51 17.01 28.62
C HIS A 332 1.93 17.93 27.46
N GLY A 333 1.11 17.97 26.41
CA GLY A 333 1.33 18.81 25.24
C GLY A 333 2.37 18.27 24.27
N THR A 334 2.80 17.01 24.43
CA THR A 334 3.76 16.36 23.54
C THR A 334 3.06 15.66 22.37
N LEU A 335 3.78 15.47 21.27
CA LEU A 335 3.28 14.67 20.14
C LEU A 335 2.97 13.23 20.56
N ARG A 336 3.76 12.63 21.45
CA ARG A 336 3.53 11.25 21.90
C ARG A 336 2.21 11.08 22.64
N GLU A 337 1.90 11.99 23.57
CA GLU A 337 0.62 11.97 24.27
C GLU A 337 -0.57 11.98 23.28
N ALA A 338 -0.52 12.88 22.30
CA ALA A 338 -1.57 13.03 21.30
C ALA A 338 -1.70 11.78 20.39
N VAL A 339 -0.58 11.17 20.00
CA VAL A 339 -0.57 9.93 19.21
C VAL A 339 -1.12 8.73 19.99
N GLU A 340 -0.76 8.60 21.26
CA GLU A 340 -1.15 7.49 22.14
C GLU A 340 -2.60 7.61 22.64
N ALA A 341 -3.21 8.78 22.51
CA ALA A 341 -4.62 8.98 22.84
C ALA A 341 -5.55 8.07 22.02
N LYS A 342 -6.70 7.74 22.61
CA LYS A 342 -7.75 6.92 21.99
C LYS A 342 -8.84 7.77 21.37
N GLY A 343 -9.54 7.19 20.39
CA GLY A 343 -10.65 7.81 19.69
C GLY A 343 -10.21 8.75 18.54
N PRO A 344 -11.18 9.23 17.74
CA PRO A 344 -10.91 10.17 16.66
C PRO A 344 -10.22 11.43 17.16
N ARG A 345 -9.14 11.84 16.49
CA ARG A 345 -8.35 13.00 16.91
C ARG A 345 -7.57 13.69 15.81
N TYR A 346 -7.54 15.02 15.89
CA TYR A 346 -6.64 15.88 15.15
C TYR A 346 -5.43 16.23 15.99
N ILE A 347 -4.24 16.19 15.40
CA ILE A 347 -3.00 16.65 16.00
C ILE A 347 -2.49 17.83 15.19
N VAL A 348 -2.48 19.00 15.84
CA VAL A 348 -1.98 20.27 15.30
C VAL A 348 -0.86 20.81 16.19
N PHE A 349 -0.06 21.74 15.69
CA PHE A 349 1.16 22.19 16.36
C PHE A 349 1.10 23.69 16.69
N ALA A 350 1.26 24.02 17.98
CA ALA A 350 1.51 25.38 18.47
C ALA A 350 2.99 25.60 18.83
N VAL A 351 3.89 24.76 18.29
CA VAL A 351 5.34 24.89 18.43
C VAL A 351 6.04 24.58 17.12
N SER A 352 7.09 25.34 16.84
CA SER A 352 8.07 25.04 15.80
C SER A 352 9.31 24.41 16.43
N GLY A 353 10.00 23.54 15.69
CA GLY A 353 11.22 22.94 16.21
C GLY A 353 11.48 21.51 15.80
N THR A 354 12.36 20.87 16.57
CA THR A 354 12.72 19.47 16.38
C THR A 354 12.31 18.66 17.60
N ILE A 355 11.35 17.75 17.41
CA ILE A 355 10.95 16.72 18.36
C ILE A 355 11.97 15.59 18.28
N ARG A 356 12.68 15.34 19.38
CA ARG A 356 13.68 14.26 19.48
C ARG A 356 13.08 13.07 20.18
N LEU A 357 12.66 12.09 19.41
CA LEU A 357 12.02 10.91 19.97
C LEU A 357 13.00 10.11 20.83
N LYS A 358 12.51 9.57 21.95
CA LYS A 358 13.23 8.66 22.84
C LYS A 358 13.07 7.19 22.45
N ALA A 359 12.00 6.88 21.73
CA ALA A 359 11.66 5.58 21.13
C ALA A 359 10.80 5.76 19.87
N PRO A 360 10.61 4.73 19.02
CA PRO A 360 9.66 4.79 17.90
C PRO A 360 8.29 5.32 18.32
N LEU A 361 7.65 6.07 17.42
CA LEU A 361 6.31 6.60 17.63
C LEU A 361 5.29 5.67 16.96
N ASP A 362 4.65 4.83 17.77
CA ASP A 362 3.72 3.82 17.29
C ASP A 362 2.28 4.35 17.27
N ILE A 363 1.71 4.51 16.09
CA ILE A 363 0.29 4.85 15.93
C ILE A 363 -0.52 3.55 15.93
N LYS A 364 -1.13 3.24 17.08
CA LYS A 364 -1.93 2.02 17.30
C LYS A 364 -3.43 2.28 17.37
N ASN A 365 -3.85 3.47 17.80
CA ASN A 365 -5.26 3.85 17.85
C ASN A 365 -5.67 4.52 16.52
N PRO A 366 -6.75 4.06 15.86
CA PRO A 366 -7.18 4.56 14.56
C PRO A 366 -7.76 5.98 14.64
N TYR A 367 -8.19 6.51 13.48
CA TYR A 367 -8.85 7.80 13.33
C TYR A 367 -7.99 8.97 13.80
N ILE A 368 -6.89 9.20 13.10
CA ILE A 368 -5.90 10.21 13.47
C ILE A 368 -5.43 11.00 12.25
N THR A 369 -5.45 12.33 12.38
CA THR A 369 -4.82 13.25 11.44
C THR A 369 -3.67 13.95 12.14
N ILE A 370 -2.46 13.89 11.57
CA ILE A 370 -1.28 14.65 12.03
C ILE A 370 -0.92 15.68 10.97
N ALA A 371 -1.13 16.95 11.29
CA ALA A 371 -1.04 18.06 10.33
C ALA A 371 0.18 18.95 10.60
N GLY A 372 1.35 18.55 10.07
CA GLY A 372 2.61 19.27 10.25
C GLY A 372 2.60 20.70 9.71
N GLN A 373 1.73 21.00 8.73
CA GLN A 373 1.59 22.34 8.16
C GLN A 373 1.05 23.39 9.15
N THR A 374 0.43 22.95 10.25
CA THR A 374 -0.11 23.85 11.28
C THR A 374 0.98 24.43 12.19
N ALA A 375 2.18 23.85 12.19
CA ALA A 375 3.28 24.34 13.01
C ALA A 375 3.67 25.78 12.63
N PRO A 376 3.94 26.66 13.59
CA PRO A 376 4.39 28.03 13.30
C PRO A 376 5.80 28.08 12.70
N GLY A 377 6.22 29.26 12.25
CA GLY A 377 7.58 29.51 11.78
C GLY A 377 7.97 28.58 10.63
N ASP A 378 9.14 27.93 10.77
CA ASP A 378 9.68 27.02 9.75
C ASP A 378 9.13 25.58 9.87
N GLY A 379 8.23 25.34 10.82
CA GLY A 379 7.52 24.08 10.99
C GLY A 379 8.13 23.11 12.00
N ILE A 380 7.80 21.83 11.82
CA ILE A 380 8.18 20.74 12.72
C ILE A 380 9.06 19.69 12.02
N GLN A 381 10.03 19.19 12.75
CA GLN A 381 10.87 18.05 12.39
C GLN A 381 10.86 16.99 13.48
N ILE A 382 10.84 15.73 13.09
CA ILE A 382 10.89 14.56 13.96
C ILE A 382 12.23 13.85 13.73
N ARG A 383 12.97 13.60 14.82
CA ARG A 383 14.31 12.97 14.79
C ARG A 383 14.44 11.78 15.74
N ASN A 384 15.56 11.08 15.61
CA ASN A 384 16.07 9.99 16.44
C ASN A 384 15.33 8.66 16.31
N PHE A 385 14.03 8.66 16.00
CA PHE A 385 13.29 7.46 15.63
C PHE A 385 12.25 7.79 14.57
N GLY A 386 11.76 6.77 13.89
CA GLY A 386 10.67 6.88 12.93
C GLY A 386 9.28 6.71 13.53
N ILE A 387 8.30 6.77 12.64
CA ILE A 387 6.88 6.54 12.94
C ILE A 387 6.48 5.18 12.37
N ARG A 388 5.68 4.42 13.13
CA ARG A 388 5.08 3.18 12.65
C ARG A 388 3.57 3.25 12.78
N VAL A 389 2.88 3.29 11.64
CA VAL A 389 1.42 3.18 11.59
C VAL A 389 1.04 1.70 11.63
N ASN A 390 0.31 1.28 12.66
CA ASN A 390 -0.08 -0.11 12.89
C ASN A 390 -1.60 -0.23 13.11
N THR A 391 -2.36 0.58 12.38
CA THR A 391 -3.81 0.75 12.54
C THR A 391 -4.43 1.24 11.23
N HIS A 392 -5.68 1.70 11.25
CA HIS A 392 -6.40 2.22 10.09
C HIS A 392 -6.85 3.68 10.26
N ASP A 393 -7.27 4.31 9.17
CA ASP A 393 -7.80 5.68 9.11
C ASP A 393 -6.81 6.73 9.64
N VAL A 394 -5.70 6.84 8.92
CA VAL A 394 -4.56 7.68 9.32
C VAL A 394 -4.21 8.66 8.20
N ILE A 395 -4.16 9.94 8.54
CA ILE A 395 -3.71 11.02 7.65
C ILE A 395 -2.43 11.62 8.23
N LEU A 396 -1.33 11.60 7.47
CA LEU A 396 -0.07 12.25 7.81
C LEU A 396 0.25 13.31 6.76
N ARG A 397 0.39 14.58 7.16
CA ARG A 397 0.69 15.66 6.20
C ARG A 397 1.82 16.56 6.65
N TYR A 398 2.69 16.95 5.70
CA TYR A 398 3.73 17.97 5.91
C TYR A 398 4.69 17.68 7.09
N LEU A 399 4.93 16.40 7.37
CA LEU A 399 5.88 15.98 8.41
C LEU A 399 7.27 15.81 7.84
N ARG A 400 8.29 16.22 8.60
CA ARG A 400 9.70 15.97 8.29
C ARG A 400 10.25 14.92 9.23
N ILE A 401 10.30 13.67 8.79
CA ILE A 401 10.72 12.52 9.57
C ILE A 401 12.15 12.16 9.19
N ARG A 402 13.12 12.69 9.93
CA ARG A 402 14.56 12.56 9.64
C ARG A 402 15.25 11.86 10.80
N VAL A 403 15.37 10.54 10.71
CA VAL A 403 15.77 9.69 11.83
C VAL A 403 17.20 9.98 12.29
N GLY A 404 18.15 9.88 11.36
CA GLY A 404 19.56 10.14 11.62
C GLY A 404 20.28 9.02 12.36
N ASP A 405 21.52 9.33 12.74
CA ASP A 405 22.50 8.45 13.36
C ASP A 405 22.50 8.48 14.91
N ILE A 406 21.63 9.31 15.49
CA ILE A 406 21.44 9.45 16.94
C ILE A 406 20.21 8.64 17.38
N LYS A 407 20.32 7.96 18.54
CA LYS A 407 19.21 7.28 19.22
C LYS A 407 18.92 7.89 20.59
N GLY A 408 17.66 8.27 20.82
CA GLY A 408 17.13 8.60 22.14
C GLY A 408 17.83 9.74 22.89
N PRO A 409 17.65 9.84 24.21
CA PRO A 409 18.13 11.00 24.97
C PRO A 409 19.65 11.04 25.02
N GLY A 410 20.23 12.25 25.00
CA GLY A 410 21.66 12.46 25.23
C GLY A 410 22.60 12.31 24.01
N ASN A 411 22.08 12.40 22.77
CA ASN A 411 22.90 12.31 21.54
C ASN A 411 23.68 10.99 21.39
N LEU A 412 23.14 9.87 21.87
CA LEU A 412 23.79 8.57 21.77
C LEU A 412 23.89 8.15 20.29
N LYS A 413 25.09 7.77 19.84
CA LYS A 413 25.25 7.19 18.50
C LYS A 413 24.56 5.83 18.40
N ARG A 414 24.04 5.52 17.23
CA ARG A 414 23.58 4.17 16.90
C ARG A 414 24.74 3.17 16.92
N LEU A 415 24.43 1.96 17.34
CA LEU A 415 25.33 0.83 17.45
C LEU A 415 24.95 -0.25 16.43
N LEU A 416 25.91 -1.13 16.11
CA LEU A 416 25.70 -2.26 15.21
C LEU A 416 24.47 -3.10 15.61
N GLY A 417 23.67 -3.49 14.62
CA GLY A 417 22.42 -4.26 14.80
C GLY A 417 21.22 -3.44 15.25
N GLU A 418 21.35 -2.12 15.40
CA GLU A 418 20.18 -1.27 15.52
C GLU A 418 19.61 -1.01 14.14
N GLN A 419 18.38 -1.50 13.94
CA GLN A 419 17.60 -1.37 12.72
C GLN A 419 16.49 -0.36 13.00
N THR A 420 16.46 0.72 12.23
CA THR A 420 15.45 1.77 12.35
C THR A 420 14.98 2.15 10.97
N HIS A 421 13.67 2.33 10.88
CA HIS A 421 12.99 2.89 9.73
C HIS A 421 12.58 4.33 10.02
N ALA A 422 12.35 5.12 8.98
CA ALA A 422 11.81 6.47 9.15
C ALA A 422 10.29 6.48 9.13
N LEU A 423 9.65 5.82 8.17
CA LEU A 423 8.20 5.68 8.15
C LEU A 423 7.77 4.29 7.68
N ASP A 424 7.05 3.59 8.55
CA ASP A 424 6.36 2.34 8.22
C ASP A 424 4.84 2.58 8.19
N LEU A 425 4.20 2.26 7.07
CA LEU A 425 2.74 2.25 6.93
C LEU A 425 2.27 0.80 6.87
N ASN A 426 1.63 0.33 7.95
CA ASN A 426 1.22 -1.07 8.10
C ASN A 426 -0.27 -1.13 8.44
N GLY A 427 -1.13 -0.97 7.44
CA GLY A 427 -2.58 -0.93 7.64
C GLY A 427 -3.36 -0.43 6.44
N MET A 428 -4.62 -0.04 6.67
CA MET A 428 -5.56 0.36 5.61
C MET A 428 -6.13 1.74 5.85
N ASN A 429 -6.56 2.38 4.77
CA ASN A 429 -7.05 3.76 4.79
C ASN A 429 -5.98 4.65 5.42
N ILE A 430 -4.79 4.63 4.82
CA ILE A 430 -3.66 5.44 5.23
C ILE A 430 -3.25 6.35 4.07
N ILE A 431 -3.08 7.63 4.33
CA ILE A 431 -2.47 8.56 3.39
C ILE A 431 -1.36 9.38 4.04
N ALA A 432 -0.19 9.35 3.41
CA ALA A 432 0.94 10.23 3.70
C ALA A 432 1.11 11.19 2.51
N ASP A 433 0.94 12.48 2.77
CA ASP A 433 0.96 13.54 1.77
C ASP A 433 1.98 14.62 2.14
N HIS A 434 2.79 15.07 1.16
CA HIS A 434 3.81 16.10 1.37
C HIS A 434 4.75 15.84 2.57
N CYS A 435 5.14 14.58 2.82
CA CYS A 435 6.09 14.26 3.88
C CYS A 435 7.53 14.20 3.36
N ASP A 436 8.49 14.56 4.21
CA ASP A 436 9.91 14.28 3.99
C ASP A 436 10.35 13.12 4.87
N ILE A 437 10.98 12.11 4.29
CA ILE A 437 11.30 10.84 4.95
C ILE A 437 12.79 10.53 4.72
N ALA A 438 13.53 10.65 5.84
CA ALA A 438 14.97 10.84 6.01
C ALA A 438 15.80 9.76 6.74
N TYR A 439 16.98 9.38 6.23
CA TYR A 439 18.13 8.94 7.05
C TYR A 439 17.90 7.74 8.00
N ALA A 440 17.16 6.74 7.55
CA ALA A 440 16.99 5.49 8.29
C ALA A 440 18.24 4.59 8.14
N CYS A 441 18.59 3.82 9.17
CA CYS A 441 19.73 2.90 9.07
C CYS A 441 19.39 1.57 8.39
N ASP A 442 18.12 1.17 8.34
CA ASP A 442 17.70 0.01 7.55
C ASP A 442 16.96 0.47 6.29
N GLN A 443 15.66 0.75 6.35
CA GLN A 443 14.90 1.27 5.21
C GLN A 443 14.22 2.60 5.52
N VAL A 444 14.20 3.51 4.54
CA VAL A 444 13.68 4.87 4.76
C VAL A 444 12.15 4.87 4.79
N PHE A 445 11.48 4.36 3.76
CA PHE A 445 10.01 4.31 3.70
C PHE A 445 9.49 2.91 3.37
N ASN A 446 8.55 2.39 4.16
CA ASN A 446 7.99 1.07 3.94
C ASN A 446 6.46 1.02 3.99
N THR A 447 5.89 0.08 3.23
CA THR A 447 4.50 -0.37 3.37
C THR A 447 4.45 -1.87 3.64
N TYR A 448 3.92 -2.32 4.79
CA TYR A 448 3.91 -3.75 5.16
C TYR A 448 2.52 -4.35 5.39
N GLY A 449 2.05 -5.06 4.37
CA GLY A 449 0.82 -5.83 4.37
C GLY A 449 0.95 -7.31 4.72
N GLN A 450 2.02 -7.73 5.42
CA GLN A 450 2.24 -9.14 5.79
C GLN A 450 1.40 -9.57 7.00
N HIS A 451 1.08 -8.61 7.88
CA HIS A 451 0.28 -8.85 9.07
C HIS A 451 -1.10 -8.16 9.00
N ARG A 452 -1.26 -7.21 8.06
CA ARG A 452 -2.45 -6.40 7.82
C ARG A 452 -2.69 -6.28 6.32
N ARG A 453 -3.90 -5.91 5.87
CA ARG A 453 -4.09 -5.57 4.45
C ARG A 453 -3.72 -4.11 4.25
N GLU A 454 -3.07 -3.83 3.13
CA GLU A 454 -2.66 -2.49 2.76
C GLU A 454 -3.73 -1.79 1.93
N ALA A 455 -4.03 -0.55 2.30
CA ALA A 455 -4.75 0.40 1.46
C ALA A 455 -4.17 1.78 1.73
N THR A 456 -3.05 2.03 1.05
CA THR A 456 -2.12 3.08 1.44
C THR A 456 -1.80 3.96 0.25
N THR A 457 -1.78 5.27 0.47
CA THR A 457 -1.24 6.23 -0.49
C THR A 457 -0.04 6.97 0.08
N LEU A 458 1.03 7.00 -0.69
CA LEU A 458 2.08 8.00 -0.55
C LEU A 458 1.98 8.95 -1.73
N GLN A 459 1.72 10.23 -1.45
CA GLN A 459 1.64 11.24 -2.50
C GLN A 459 2.49 12.46 -2.19
N TRP A 460 3.00 13.10 -3.25
CA TRP A 460 3.71 14.38 -3.18
C TRP A 460 4.84 14.42 -2.14
N SER A 461 5.45 13.28 -1.81
CA SER A 461 6.37 13.13 -0.69
C SER A 461 7.79 12.86 -1.15
N TYR A 462 8.78 13.25 -0.35
CA TYR A 462 10.19 13.04 -0.63
C TYR A 462 10.76 11.96 0.28
N ILE A 463 11.35 10.93 -0.32
CA ILE A 463 12.10 9.86 0.34
C ILE A 463 13.55 9.99 -0.10
N TYR A 464 14.47 10.23 0.82
CA TYR A 464 15.84 10.49 0.44
C TYR A 464 16.90 10.10 1.46
N GLY A 465 18.16 10.21 1.03
CA GLY A 465 19.32 10.21 1.92
C GLY A 465 19.44 8.91 2.71
N ALA A 466 19.31 7.77 2.04
CA ALA A 466 19.54 6.47 2.67
C ALA A 466 21.05 6.31 2.95
N PRO A 467 21.53 6.38 4.20
CA PRO A 467 22.95 6.56 4.48
C PRO A 467 23.77 5.31 4.15
N THR A 468 25.00 5.48 3.64
CA THR A 468 25.90 4.35 3.33
C THR A 468 26.74 3.87 4.52
N ALA A 469 26.81 4.62 5.63
CA ALA A 469 27.43 4.19 6.88
C ALA A 469 26.35 3.68 7.85
N SER A 470 25.61 2.67 7.41
CA SER A 470 24.53 2.07 8.20
C SER A 470 25.05 1.22 9.36
N THR A 471 24.31 1.23 10.47
CA THR A 471 24.52 0.36 11.63
C THR A 471 23.80 -0.98 11.52
N HIS A 472 23.24 -1.32 10.37
CA HIS A 472 22.55 -2.58 10.17
C HIS A 472 23.54 -3.77 10.24
N GLU A 473 23.14 -4.84 10.92
CA GLU A 473 24.00 -6.00 11.19
C GLU A 473 24.36 -6.84 9.96
N LYS A 474 23.57 -6.71 8.89
CA LYS A 474 23.87 -7.29 7.58
C LYS A 474 24.70 -6.37 6.68
N GLY A 475 25.42 -5.41 7.26
CA GLY A 475 26.24 -4.45 6.52
C GLY A 475 25.46 -3.26 6.00
N ASN A 476 25.99 -2.59 4.98
CA ASN A 476 25.47 -1.32 4.48
C ASN A 476 24.04 -1.41 3.92
N HIS A 477 23.06 -0.81 4.61
CA HIS A 477 21.63 -0.78 4.25
C HIS A 477 21.17 0.61 3.80
N SER A 478 21.79 1.15 2.75
CA SER A 478 21.25 2.34 2.05
C SER A 478 20.04 1.95 1.19
N MET A 479 18.90 1.71 1.84
CA MET A 479 17.65 1.19 1.23
C MET A 479 16.56 2.27 1.22
N ILE A 480 16.06 2.65 0.05
CA ILE A 480 15.08 3.75 -0.07
C ILE A 480 13.67 3.30 0.33
N SER A 481 13.11 2.29 -0.35
CA SER A 481 11.73 1.90 -0.07
C SER A 481 11.40 0.43 -0.31
N VAL A 482 10.59 -0.14 0.59
CA VAL A 482 10.07 -1.50 0.52
C VAL A 482 8.55 -1.53 0.61
N GLY A 483 7.90 -2.29 -0.28
CA GLY A 483 6.50 -2.68 -0.15
C GLY A 483 6.38 -4.19 -0.14
N VAL A 484 5.85 -4.78 0.93
CA VAL A 484 5.63 -6.24 0.97
C VAL A 484 4.31 -6.55 1.63
N GLY A 485 3.54 -7.43 1.02
CA GLY A 485 2.31 -7.97 1.61
C GLY A 485 1.15 -7.87 0.65
N TRP A 486 -0.05 -7.70 1.17
CA TRP A 486 -1.26 -7.82 0.37
C TRP A 486 -2.12 -6.58 0.45
N GLY A 487 -2.71 -6.19 -0.67
CA GLY A 487 -3.60 -5.03 -0.75
C GLY A 487 -3.19 -4.08 -1.86
N TRP A 488 -3.60 -2.82 -1.72
CA TRP A 488 -3.44 -1.78 -2.71
C TRP A 488 -2.56 -0.67 -2.16
N VAL A 489 -1.52 -0.34 -2.91
CA VAL A 489 -0.67 0.81 -2.60
C VAL A 489 -0.57 1.70 -3.82
N SER A 490 -0.92 2.97 -3.65
CA SER A 490 -0.68 4.01 -4.64
C SER A 490 0.51 4.84 -4.20
N SER A 491 1.50 4.99 -5.07
CA SER A 491 2.66 5.83 -4.84
C SER A 491 2.81 6.74 -6.04
N HIS A 492 2.47 8.02 -5.87
CA HIS A 492 2.50 8.97 -6.96
C HIS A 492 3.07 10.34 -6.61
N HIS A 493 3.69 10.98 -7.59
CA HIS A 493 4.30 12.31 -7.44
C HIS A 493 5.33 12.39 -6.31
N ASN A 494 6.00 11.28 -6.02
CA ASN A 494 7.03 11.23 -5.00
C ASN A 494 8.42 11.42 -5.61
N LEU A 495 9.35 11.92 -4.80
CA LEU A 495 10.77 11.91 -5.11
C LEU A 495 11.45 10.80 -4.31
N LEU A 496 12.16 9.90 -4.98
CA LEU A 496 13.04 8.90 -4.40
C LEU A 496 14.47 9.26 -4.80
N ALA A 497 15.28 9.78 -3.87
CA ALA A 497 16.58 10.36 -4.22
C ALA A 497 17.72 9.93 -3.30
N HIS A 498 18.94 9.82 -3.85
CA HIS A 498 20.16 9.63 -3.06
C HIS A 498 20.11 8.36 -2.19
N GLY A 499 19.92 7.20 -2.82
CA GLY A 499 19.99 5.92 -2.14
C GLY A 499 20.44 4.80 -3.06
N ARG A 500 21.06 3.75 -2.49
CA ARG A 500 21.72 2.73 -3.30
C ARG A 500 20.71 1.82 -4.00
N VAL A 501 19.88 1.12 -3.23
CA VAL A 501 19.00 0.07 -3.78
C VAL A 501 17.60 0.15 -3.16
N ARG A 502 16.69 -0.71 -3.64
CA ARG A 502 15.26 -0.71 -3.32
C ARG A 502 14.61 0.61 -3.73
N ASN A 503 14.63 0.87 -5.03
CA ASN A 503 14.13 2.10 -5.65
C ASN A 503 12.91 1.86 -6.58
N PRO A 504 11.76 1.32 -6.12
CA PRO A 504 11.48 0.64 -4.84
C PRO A 504 11.66 -0.89 -4.92
N ARG A 505 11.66 -1.60 -3.77
CA ARG A 505 11.50 -3.07 -3.74
C ARG A 505 10.06 -3.46 -3.42
N ILE A 506 9.35 -4.17 -4.31
CA ILE A 506 7.92 -4.52 -4.10
C ILE A 506 7.66 -6.03 -4.27
N ASP A 507 6.98 -6.64 -3.30
CA ASP A 507 6.50 -8.02 -3.38
C ASP A 507 5.01 -8.12 -2.98
N MET A 508 4.25 -9.01 -3.65
CA MET A 508 2.90 -9.47 -3.26
C MET A 508 1.76 -8.44 -3.33
N LEU A 509 2.07 -7.17 -3.53
CA LEU A 509 1.10 -6.09 -3.56
C LEU A 509 0.49 -5.89 -4.96
N THR A 510 -0.70 -5.28 -4.99
CA THR A 510 -1.11 -4.47 -6.13
C THR A 510 -0.58 -3.06 -5.92
N TYR A 511 0.41 -2.68 -6.74
CA TYR A 511 1.19 -1.48 -6.56
C TYR A 511 1.07 -0.54 -7.76
N ASP A 512 0.47 0.62 -7.54
CA ASP A 512 0.27 1.65 -8.54
C ASP A 512 1.32 2.75 -8.41
N PHE A 513 2.40 2.64 -9.20
CA PHE A 513 3.57 3.51 -9.14
C PHE A 513 3.59 4.50 -10.30
N ARG A 514 3.12 5.72 -10.04
CA ARG A 514 2.84 6.72 -11.10
C ARG A 514 3.53 8.05 -10.89
N ASN A 515 4.09 8.65 -11.94
CA ASN A 515 4.61 10.02 -11.88
C ASN A 515 5.63 10.31 -10.77
N ASN A 516 6.39 9.29 -10.37
CA ASN A 516 7.48 9.45 -9.40
C ASN A 516 8.78 9.85 -10.10
N VAL A 517 9.64 10.56 -9.37
CA VAL A 517 11.00 10.89 -9.79
C VAL A 517 11.98 10.03 -9.00
N ILE A 518 12.85 9.29 -9.68
CA ILE A 518 13.89 8.47 -9.06
C ILE A 518 15.25 9.02 -9.49
N TYR A 519 16.06 9.43 -8.52
CA TYR A 519 17.31 10.15 -8.77
C TYR A 519 18.51 9.60 -7.99
N ASN A 520 19.67 9.60 -8.65
CA ASN A 520 20.97 9.22 -8.04
C ASN A 520 20.95 7.83 -7.37
N PHE A 521 20.37 6.87 -8.07
CA PHE A 521 20.23 5.48 -7.64
C PHE A 521 21.44 4.63 -8.10
N VAL A 522 21.81 3.59 -7.33
CA VAL A 522 22.81 2.58 -7.76
C VAL A 522 22.12 1.39 -8.44
N GLY A 523 21.07 0.86 -7.81
CA GLY A 523 20.13 -0.12 -8.36
C GLY A 523 18.74 0.48 -8.50
N THR A 524 17.94 -0.06 -9.41
CA THR A 524 16.58 0.41 -9.72
C THR A 524 15.53 -0.37 -8.92
N GLY A 525 14.29 -0.45 -9.41
CA GLY A 525 13.23 -1.22 -8.76
C GLY A 525 13.34 -2.73 -9.01
N TYR A 526 12.83 -3.53 -8.08
CA TYR A 526 12.80 -5.00 -8.17
C TYR A 526 11.82 -5.58 -7.12
N GLY A 527 11.57 -6.87 -7.12
CA GLY A 527 10.79 -7.59 -6.10
C GLY A 527 11.50 -8.88 -5.68
N SER A 528 10.75 -9.97 -5.56
CA SER A 528 11.24 -11.30 -5.25
C SER A 528 10.85 -12.27 -6.36
N SER A 529 11.79 -13.11 -6.80
CA SER A 529 11.64 -13.95 -7.99
C SER A 529 10.55 -15.02 -7.89
N ASN A 530 10.10 -15.29 -6.66
CA ASN A 530 9.10 -16.31 -6.33
C ASN A 530 7.77 -15.72 -5.86
N ASP A 531 7.66 -14.39 -5.75
CA ASP A 531 6.46 -13.72 -5.26
C ASP A 531 5.63 -13.14 -6.41
N TYR A 532 4.31 -13.15 -6.23
CA TYR A 532 3.39 -12.55 -7.17
C TYR A 532 3.43 -11.01 -7.08
N LEU A 533 3.46 -10.30 -8.20
CA LEU A 533 3.42 -8.83 -8.18
C LEU A 533 2.49 -8.28 -9.26
N ARG A 534 1.57 -7.38 -8.89
CA ARG A 534 0.77 -6.58 -9.82
C ARG A 534 1.28 -5.14 -9.78
N LEU A 535 1.95 -4.68 -10.83
CA LEU A 535 2.63 -3.39 -10.86
C LEU A 535 2.18 -2.54 -12.05
N ASN A 536 1.64 -1.36 -11.78
CA ASN A 536 1.62 -0.28 -12.77
C ASN A 536 2.85 0.60 -12.55
N TYR A 537 3.61 0.83 -13.61
CA TYR A 537 4.80 1.69 -13.63
C TYR A 537 4.62 2.75 -14.72
N VAL A 538 3.95 3.86 -14.39
CA VAL A 538 3.43 4.81 -15.40
C VAL A 538 3.97 6.22 -15.18
N GLY A 539 4.44 6.89 -16.24
CA GLY A 539 4.76 8.32 -16.16
C GLY A 539 5.94 8.68 -15.24
N ASN A 540 6.76 7.71 -14.83
CA ASN A 540 7.88 7.95 -13.91
C ASN A 540 9.10 8.51 -14.66
N THR A 541 9.92 9.29 -13.96
CA THR A 541 11.20 9.80 -14.47
C THR A 541 12.36 9.22 -13.68
N LEU A 542 13.26 8.51 -14.36
CA LEU A 542 14.52 8.03 -13.80
C LEU A 542 15.66 8.91 -14.30
N LYS A 543 16.41 9.52 -13.38
CA LYS A 543 17.55 10.38 -13.70
C LYS A 543 18.79 9.90 -12.95
N LYS A 544 19.86 9.60 -13.69
CA LYS A 544 21.16 9.26 -13.08
C LYS A 544 21.77 10.49 -12.40
N GLY A 545 22.46 10.25 -11.30
CA GLY A 545 23.26 11.25 -10.58
C GLY A 545 24.71 10.80 -10.40
N PRO A 546 25.53 11.56 -9.66
CA PRO A 546 26.96 11.27 -9.47
C PRO A 546 27.31 9.89 -8.89
N ASP A 547 26.41 9.28 -8.12
CA ASP A 547 26.58 7.95 -7.53
C ASP A 547 25.88 6.83 -8.30
N SER A 548 25.29 7.13 -9.46
CA SER A 548 24.73 6.12 -10.37
C SER A 548 25.82 5.35 -11.11
N LYS A 549 26.75 4.77 -10.33
CA LYS A 549 27.89 3.96 -10.76
C LYS A 549 27.51 2.51 -11.07
N GLY A 550 26.32 2.08 -10.65
CA GLY A 550 25.73 0.82 -11.10
C GLY A 550 25.45 0.88 -12.60
N ASN A 551 25.30 -0.28 -13.23
CA ASN A 551 24.95 -0.38 -14.65
C ASN A 551 23.58 -1.06 -14.85
N PRO A 552 22.50 -0.62 -14.15
CA PRO A 552 21.17 -1.16 -14.41
C PRO A 552 20.78 -0.87 -15.86
N LYS A 553 20.12 -1.82 -16.51
CA LYS A 553 19.63 -1.69 -17.88
C LYS A 553 18.13 -1.42 -17.97
N TYR A 554 17.46 -1.45 -16.82
CA TYR A 554 16.00 -1.44 -16.71
C TYR A 554 15.56 -0.61 -15.50
N ALA A 555 14.39 0.02 -15.60
CA ALA A 555 13.75 0.71 -14.47
C ALA A 555 13.27 -0.28 -13.40
N TRP A 556 12.99 -1.52 -13.82
CA TRP A 556 12.60 -2.64 -12.99
C TRP A 556 13.41 -3.88 -13.41
N SER A 557 14.33 -4.32 -12.56
CA SER A 557 15.42 -5.24 -12.91
C SER A 557 15.14 -6.71 -12.58
N GLU A 558 13.91 -7.09 -12.27
CA GLU A 558 13.57 -8.46 -11.88
C GLU A 558 12.98 -9.31 -13.02
N ASN A 559 13.13 -10.64 -12.89
CA ASN A 559 12.56 -11.68 -13.75
C ASN A 559 11.59 -12.60 -12.98
N THR A 560 10.71 -12.05 -12.14
CA THR A 560 9.79 -12.89 -11.35
C THR A 560 8.96 -13.76 -12.28
N LYS A 561 8.75 -15.02 -11.90
CA LYS A 561 8.00 -15.98 -12.73
C LYS A 561 6.51 -15.68 -12.75
N TYR A 562 6.03 -14.91 -11.78
CA TYR A 562 4.62 -14.71 -11.48
C TYR A 562 4.35 -13.20 -11.33
N ALA A 563 4.06 -12.49 -12.42
CA ALA A 563 3.81 -11.05 -12.36
C ALA A 563 2.83 -10.56 -13.42
N GLN A 564 2.14 -9.46 -13.11
CA GLN A 564 1.40 -8.63 -14.05
C GLN A 564 1.98 -7.22 -14.00
N TRP A 565 2.66 -6.81 -15.05
CA TRP A 565 3.35 -5.53 -15.13
C TRP A 565 2.81 -4.70 -16.27
N TYR A 566 2.43 -3.48 -15.97
CA TYR A 566 2.05 -2.49 -16.96
C TYR A 566 3.01 -1.32 -16.89
N GLY A 567 3.63 -0.96 -18.02
CA GLY A 567 4.58 0.14 -18.09
C GLY A 567 4.24 1.07 -19.25
N ARG A 568 4.10 2.37 -18.97
CA ARG A 568 3.76 3.35 -20.01
C ARG A 568 4.30 4.75 -19.70
N ASP A 569 4.67 5.50 -20.74
CA ASP A 569 5.00 6.93 -20.68
C ASP A 569 6.12 7.31 -19.69
N ASN A 570 7.06 6.38 -19.42
CA ASN A 570 8.18 6.64 -18.51
C ASN A 570 9.37 7.30 -19.24
N LYS A 571 10.05 8.22 -18.55
CA LYS A 571 11.31 8.82 -19.00
C LYS A 571 12.49 8.09 -18.36
N LEU A 572 13.29 7.43 -19.19
CA LEU A 572 14.43 6.61 -18.75
C LEU A 572 15.77 7.23 -19.15
N PRO A 573 16.88 6.90 -18.46
CA PRO A 573 18.22 7.21 -18.93
C PRO A 573 18.47 6.64 -20.32
N ALA A 574 19.26 7.32 -21.15
CA ALA A 574 19.49 6.94 -22.54
C ALA A 574 20.09 5.53 -22.72
N ASP A 575 20.81 5.02 -21.71
CA ASP A 575 21.43 3.70 -21.74
C ASP A 575 20.54 2.57 -21.19
N PHE A 576 19.31 2.87 -20.81
CA PHE A 576 18.31 1.87 -20.43
C PHE A 576 17.65 1.29 -21.67
N LYS A 577 17.35 0.00 -21.63
CA LYS A 577 16.71 -0.72 -22.73
C LYS A 577 15.18 -0.58 -22.71
N SER A 578 14.59 -0.62 -21.53
CA SER A 578 13.14 -0.66 -21.31
C SER A 578 12.81 -0.40 -19.84
N VAL A 579 11.52 -0.29 -19.53
CA VAL A 579 11.04 -0.26 -18.15
C VAL A 579 11.38 -1.58 -17.45
N PHE A 580 11.00 -2.72 -18.02
CA PHE A 580 11.15 -4.05 -17.41
C PHE A 580 12.29 -4.86 -18.01
N GLY A 581 12.98 -5.63 -17.16
CA GLY A 581 14.18 -6.40 -17.51
C GLY A 581 14.00 -7.70 -18.28
N LYS A 582 12.88 -8.42 -18.09
CA LYS A 582 12.47 -9.55 -18.94
C LYS A 582 11.06 -10.07 -18.62
N SER A 583 10.49 -10.76 -19.62
CA SER A 583 9.24 -11.55 -19.72
C SER A 583 8.07 -10.84 -20.41
N ASP A 584 7.91 -11.06 -21.72
CA ASP A 584 6.68 -10.72 -22.49
C ASP A 584 5.43 -11.28 -21.81
N VAL A 585 5.62 -12.36 -21.06
CA VAL A 585 4.56 -13.08 -20.37
C VAL A 585 4.07 -12.31 -19.14
N ALA A 586 4.90 -11.47 -18.51
CA ALA A 586 4.49 -10.66 -17.35
C ALA A 586 3.95 -9.28 -17.77
N VAL A 587 4.37 -8.76 -18.93
CA VAL A 587 3.98 -7.42 -19.38
C VAL A 587 2.61 -7.47 -20.06
N ILE A 588 1.63 -6.76 -19.50
CA ILE A 588 0.27 -6.69 -20.03
C ILE A 588 0.04 -5.40 -20.83
N SER A 589 -0.94 -5.40 -21.75
CA SER A 589 -1.18 -4.28 -22.68
C SER A 589 -2.05 -3.16 -22.10
N ALA A 590 -2.79 -3.46 -21.03
CA ALA A 590 -3.69 -2.52 -20.35
C ALA A 590 -3.28 -2.35 -18.87
N PRO A 591 -3.52 -1.17 -18.26
CA PRO A 591 -3.20 -0.96 -16.86
C PRO A 591 -3.97 -1.93 -15.98
N ILE A 592 -3.33 -2.36 -14.89
CA ILE A 592 -4.03 -2.99 -13.80
C ILE A 592 -5.03 -1.95 -13.28
N PRO A 593 -6.33 -2.27 -13.22
CA PRO A 593 -7.33 -1.38 -12.63
C PRO A 593 -6.84 -0.93 -11.27
N SER A 594 -6.85 0.35 -10.96
CA SER A 594 -6.41 0.91 -9.67
C SER A 594 -7.29 2.07 -9.26
N ILE A 595 -7.27 2.37 -7.95
CA ILE A 595 -7.97 3.53 -7.41
C ILE A 595 -7.38 4.78 -8.09
N PRO A 596 -8.20 5.66 -8.69
CA PRO A 596 -7.73 6.66 -9.63
C PRO A 596 -6.64 7.59 -9.08
N VAL A 597 -5.67 7.87 -9.94
CA VAL A 597 -4.63 8.89 -9.78
C VAL A 597 -4.57 9.71 -11.07
N VAL A 598 -4.69 11.03 -10.94
CA VAL A 598 -4.50 12.00 -12.02
C VAL A 598 -3.05 11.88 -12.49
N THR A 599 -2.90 11.40 -13.72
CA THR A 599 -1.59 11.06 -14.31
C THR A 599 -1.21 12.12 -15.35
N GLN A 600 -0.04 12.72 -15.22
CA GLN A 600 0.53 13.70 -16.16
C GLN A 600 1.61 13.05 -17.04
N PRO A 601 2.00 13.67 -18.16
CA PRO A 601 3.23 13.32 -18.85
C PRO A 601 4.44 13.36 -17.91
N ALA A 602 5.39 12.43 -18.07
CA ALA A 602 6.52 12.27 -17.14
C ALA A 602 7.35 13.54 -16.91
N GLU A 603 7.48 14.40 -17.93
CA GLU A 603 8.20 15.67 -17.83
C GLU A 603 7.48 16.71 -16.99
N GLU A 604 6.15 16.77 -17.14
CA GLU A 604 5.34 17.67 -16.34
C GLU A 604 5.32 17.20 -14.89
N ALA A 605 5.13 15.90 -14.67
CA ALA A 605 5.26 15.28 -13.35
C ALA A 605 6.62 15.58 -12.71
N TYR A 606 7.73 15.42 -13.45
CA TYR A 606 9.07 15.74 -12.95
C TYR A 606 9.17 17.18 -12.42
N ARG A 607 8.68 18.15 -13.20
CA ARG A 607 8.66 19.56 -12.78
C ARG A 607 7.78 19.75 -11.53
N LEU A 608 6.57 19.21 -11.54
CA LEU A 608 5.62 19.35 -10.43
C LEU A 608 6.13 18.71 -9.14
N VAL A 609 6.77 17.55 -9.19
CA VAL A 609 7.36 16.88 -8.02
C VAL A 609 8.46 17.75 -7.40
N LEU A 610 9.33 18.36 -8.21
CA LEU A 610 10.38 19.25 -7.71
C LEU A 610 9.84 20.56 -7.14
N GLU A 611 8.74 21.07 -7.70
CA GLU A 611 8.13 22.33 -7.28
C GLU A 611 7.27 22.17 -6.02
N LYS A 612 6.40 21.15 -6.01
CA LYS A 612 5.32 20.99 -5.03
C LYS A 612 5.60 19.91 -3.99
N GLY A 613 6.28 18.83 -4.35
CA GLY A 613 6.47 17.68 -3.45
C GLY A 613 7.43 17.93 -2.28
N GLY A 614 7.35 17.07 -1.28
CA GLY A 614 8.04 17.18 0.01
C GLY A 614 7.27 18.05 1.01
N ALA A 615 7.79 18.22 2.22
CA ALA A 615 7.16 19.09 3.22
C ALA A 615 7.41 20.56 2.90
N THR A 616 6.53 21.12 2.06
CA THR A 616 6.60 22.52 1.59
C THR A 616 5.89 23.53 2.49
N LYS A 617 5.13 23.05 3.48
CA LYS A 617 4.44 23.87 4.47
C LYS A 617 4.98 23.64 5.89
N PRO A 618 4.97 24.67 6.76
CA PRO A 618 4.67 26.07 6.46
C PRO A 618 5.65 26.71 5.46
N VAL A 619 6.88 26.17 5.36
CA VAL A 619 7.88 26.52 4.35
C VAL A 619 8.61 25.25 3.86
N ARG A 620 9.24 25.30 2.69
CA ARG A 620 10.20 24.27 2.27
C ARG A 620 11.55 24.58 2.93
N ASP A 621 12.04 23.69 3.78
CA ASP A 621 13.28 23.94 4.52
C ASP A 621 14.55 23.79 3.67
N THR A 622 15.71 24.09 4.26
CA THR A 622 17.02 24.09 3.60
C THR A 622 17.44 22.72 3.07
N ILE A 623 17.15 21.65 3.81
CA ILE A 623 17.50 20.28 3.42
C ILE A 623 16.61 19.78 2.27
N THR A 624 15.30 20.02 2.35
CA THR A 624 14.35 19.64 1.30
C THR A 624 14.56 20.47 0.03
N SER A 625 14.95 21.73 0.19
CA SER A 625 15.40 22.58 -0.93
C SER A 625 16.71 22.08 -1.55
N TYR A 626 17.69 21.70 -0.72
CA TYR A 626 18.94 21.09 -1.19
C TYR A 626 18.66 19.85 -2.05
N VAL A 627 17.81 18.93 -1.58
CA VAL A 627 17.44 17.72 -2.32
C VAL A 627 16.74 18.03 -3.65
N ALA A 628 15.78 18.96 -3.67
CA ALA A 628 15.12 19.35 -4.93
C ALA A 628 16.13 19.98 -5.92
N GLN A 629 17.04 20.82 -5.42
CA GLN A 629 18.04 21.52 -6.22
C GLN A 629 19.10 20.56 -6.80
N THR A 630 19.56 19.58 -6.03
CA THR A 630 20.53 18.57 -6.52
C THR A 630 19.91 17.71 -7.61
N VAL A 631 18.65 17.30 -7.44
CA VAL A 631 17.91 16.55 -8.48
C VAL A 631 17.73 17.38 -9.74
N LYS A 632 17.38 18.67 -9.61
CA LYS A 632 17.27 19.59 -10.74
C LYS A 632 18.60 19.72 -11.49
N ASN A 633 19.68 20.00 -10.76
CA ASN A 633 20.99 20.29 -11.33
C ASN A 633 21.76 19.03 -11.77
N GLY A 634 21.33 17.84 -11.38
CA GLY A 634 22.10 16.61 -11.64
C GLY A 634 23.37 16.50 -10.78
N THR A 635 23.34 17.07 -9.57
CA THR A 635 24.45 17.10 -8.60
C THR A 635 24.08 16.35 -7.31
N GLY A 636 24.84 16.55 -6.24
CA GLY A 636 24.64 15.91 -4.93
C GLY A 636 25.14 14.46 -4.89
N PHE A 637 24.99 13.81 -3.74
CA PHE A 637 25.52 12.47 -3.52
C PHE A 637 24.75 11.69 -2.44
N ILE A 638 24.89 10.36 -2.40
CA ILE A 638 24.34 9.50 -1.35
C ILE A 638 25.18 9.72 -0.09
N PRO A 639 24.59 10.20 1.02
CA PRO A 639 25.35 10.50 2.23
C PRO A 639 25.91 9.20 2.83
N GLY A 640 27.12 9.26 3.40
CA GLY A 640 27.59 8.25 4.35
C GLY A 640 26.82 8.35 5.65
N THR A 641 26.73 9.57 6.18
CA THR A 641 25.92 9.95 7.34
C THR A 641 25.19 11.26 7.06
N PRO A 642 24.14 11.61 7.81
CA PRO A 642 23.48 12.91 7.64
C PRO A 642 24.46 14.10 7.70
N ALA A 643 25.55 13.97 8.46
CA ALA A 643 26.57 15.01 8.65
C ALA A 643 27.28 15.43 7.35
N ASP A 644 27.22 14.61 6.29
CA ASP A 644 27.84 14.92 5.00
C ASP A 644 27.06 15.98 4.21
N TRP A 645 25.81 16.24 4.58
CA TRP A 645 24.94 17.21 3.92
C TRP A 645 24.93 18.56 4.66
N PRO A 646 24.46 19.65 4.01
CA PRO A 646 24.35 20.96 4.64
C PRO A 646 23.66 20.91 6.01
N GLU A 647 24.08 21.76 6.94
CA GLU A 647 23.56 21.79 8.33
C GLU A 647 23.61 20.43 9.05
N GLY A 648 24.53 19.56 8.64
CA GLY A 648 24.63 18.19 9.15
C GLY A 648 23.43 17.31 8.83
N GLY A 649 22.71 17.63 7.75
CA GLY A 649 21.54 16.90 7.25
C GLY A 649 20.22 17.30 7.91
N PHE A 650 20.22 18.25 8.84
CA PHE A 650 19.01 18.68 9.56
C PHE A 650 18.91 20.20 9.59
N ALA A 651 17.81 20.73 9.04
CA ALA A 651 17.54 22.16 9.12
C ALA A 651 17.44 22.62 10.58
N THR A 652 17.85 23.86 10.81
CA THR A 652 17.61 24.55 12.08
C THR A 652 16.23 25.19 12.08
N TYR A 653 15.46 24.98 13.16
CA TYR A 653 14.11 25.53 13.31
C TYR A 653 14.10 26.51 14.49
N PRO A 654 14.06 27.82 14.23
CA PRO A 654 13.90 28.82 15.28
C PRO A 654 12.61 28.59 16.06
N LYS A 655 12.65 28.85 17.37
CA LYS A 655 11.43 28.88 18.18
C LYS A 655 10.64 30.13 17.82
N VAL A 656 9.41 29.95 17.35
CA VAL A 656 8.50 31.04 17.02
C VAL A 656 7.25 30.94 17.90
N LYS A 657 6.72 32.09 18.31
CA LYS A 657 5.47 32.15 19.05
C LYS A 657 4.32 31.70 18.12
N ALA A 658 3.52 30.74 18.57
CA ALA A 658 2.32 30.35 17.84
C ALA A 658 1.30 31.50 17.74
N PRO A 659 0.48 31.53 16.68
CA PRO A 659 -0.70 32.38 16.63
C PRO A 659 -1.58 32.18 17.88
N VAL A 660 -2.28 33.24 18.27
CA VAL A 660 -3.24 33.16 19.39
C VAL A 660 -4.42 32.28 18.99
N ASP A 661 -4.77 31.36 19.88
CA ASP A 661 -5.93 30.48 19.82
C ASP A 661 -6.58 30.53 21.21
N THR A 662 -7.58 31.40 21.37
CA THR A 662 -8.20 31.73 22.65
C THR A 662 -9.14 30.63 23.12
N ASN A 663 -9.87 30.00 22.20
CA ASN A 663 -10.82 28.92 22.50
C ASN A 663 -10.16 27.53 22.54
N LYS A 664 -8.87 27.43 22.19
CA LYS A 664 -8.03 26.23 22.21
C LYS A 664 -8.57 25.12 21.32
N ASN A 665 -9.20 25.49 20.21
CA ASN A 665 -9.78 24.54 19.27
C ASN A 665 -8.78 24.12 18.17
N GLY A 666 -7.55 24.64 18.20
CA GLY A 666 -6.48 24.35 17.23
C GLY A 666 -6.52 25.20 15.97
N ILE A 667 -7.43 26.17 15.89
CA ILE A 667 -7.56 27.13 14.78
C ILE A 667 -7.20 28.53 15.34
N PRO A 668 -6.29 29.27 14.68
CA PRO A 668 -5.94 30.61 15.13
C PRO A 668 -7.12 31.60 15.10
N ASP A 669 -7.25 32.43 16.13
CA ASP A 669 -8.32 33.44 16.27
C ASP A 669 -8.43 34.33 15.02
N LYS A 670 -7.29 34.77 14.49
CA LYS A 670 -7.23 35.63 13.30
C LYS A 670 -7.83 34.93 12.08
N TRP A 671 -7.58 33.62 11.93
CA TRP A 671 -8.12 32.84 10.83
C TRP A 671 -9.63 32.67 11.01
N GLU A 672 -10.09 32.30 12.21
CA GLU A 672 -11.53 32.14 12.52
C GLU A 672 -12.31 33.43 12.21
N ILE A 673 -11.86 34.58 12.73
CA ILE A 673 -12.51 35.88 12.51
C ILE A 673 -12.56 36.22 11.02
N SER A 674 -11.48 35.96 10.27
CA SER A 674 -11.44 36.26 8.83
C SER A 674 -12.37 35.40 7.99
N HIS A 675 -12.83 34.25 8.51
CA HIS A 675 -13.79 33.35 7.86
C HIS A 675 -15.21 33.48 8.46
N GLY A 676 -15.46 34.53 9.24
CA GLY A 676 -16.80 34.80 9.81
C GLY A 676 -17.19 33.90 10.98
N LEU A 677 -16.23 33.21 11.59
CA LEU A 677 -16.46 32.31 12.73
C LEU A 677 -16.48 33.09 14.06
N ASP A 678 -17.39 32.70 14.95
CA ASP A 678 -17.51 33.27 16.30
C ASP A 678 -16.65 32.45 17.27
N LEU A 679 -15.56 33.04 17.77
CA LEU A 679 -14.61 32.38 18.67
C LEU A 679 -15.25 31.68 19.89
N LYS A 680 -16.43 32.13 20.33
CA LYS A 680 -17.14 31.55 21.49
C LYS A 680 -18.05 30.37 21.13
N LYS A 681 -18.46 30.26 19.87
CA LYS A 681 -19.45 29.27 19.41
C LYS A 681 -18.85 28.23 18.48
N THR A 682 -17.85 28.61 17.72
CA THR A 682 -17.24 27.74 16.71
C THR A 682 -16.58 26.54 17.35
N LYS A 683 -16.95 25.37 16.84
CA LYS A 683 -16.29 24.11 17.17
C LYS A 683 -15.33 23.76 16.04
N ALA A 684 -14.15 23.24 16.39
CA ALA A 684 -13.22 22.69 15.41
C ALA A 684 -13.88 21.61 14.53
N THR A 685 -14.76 20.80 15.11
CA THR A 685 -15.56 19.75 14.45
C THR A 685 -16.93 20.25 13.97
N GLY A 686 -17.13 21.56 13.89
CA GLY A 686 -18.32 22.14 13.26
C GLY A 686 -18.20 22.06 11.74
N HIS A 687 -19.33 22.18 11.05
CA HIS A 687 -19.43 22.19 9.58
C HIS A 687 -19.90 23.56 9.09
N ASP A 688 -19.45 24.63 9.75
CA ASP A 688 -19.90 26.00 9.48
C ASP A 688 -19.39 26.50 8.12
N LEU A 689 -18.25 25.97 7.66
CA LEU A 689 -17.59 26.37 6.41
C LEU A 689 -17.78 25.39 5.25
N ASP A 690 -17.96 24.10 5.55
CA ASP A 690 -18.12 23.04 4.55
C ASP A 690 -19.00 21.90 5.10
N PRO A 691 -19.96 21.36 4.32
CA PRO A 691 -20.87 20.33 4.80
C PRO A 691 -20.24 18.93 4.97
N LYS A 692 -19.06 18.68 4.38
CA LYS A 692 -18.36 17.39 4.42
C LYS A 692 -17.13 17.42 5.34
N TYR A 693 -16.49 18.58 5.47
CA TYR A 693 -15.26 18.75 6.25
C TYR A 693 -15.51 19.50 7.56
N ASP A 694 -14.81 19.11 8.61
CA ASP A 694 -14.77 19.87 9.86
C ASP A 694 -14.10 21.25 9.63
N ASN A 695 -14.47 22.28 10.38
CA ASN A 695 -13.84 23.61 10.28
C ASN A 695 -12.32 23.55 10.43
N ILE A 696 -11.79 22.65 11.28
CA ILE A 696 -10.34 22.43 11.41
C ILE A 696 -9.72 21.82 10.16
N GLU A 697 -10.44 20.97 9.41
CA GLU A 697 -9.99 20.46 8.12
C GLU A 697 -9.96 21.55 7.07
N VAL A 698 -10.99 22.42 7.03
CA VAL A 698 -11.00 23.60 6.16
C VAL A 698 -9.81 24.51 6.46
N TYR A 699 -9.52 24.75 7.75
CA TYR A 699 -8.33 25.48 8.18
C TYR A 699 -7.03 24.81 7.69
N MET A 700 -6.84 23.52 8.01
CA MET A 700 -5.63 22.77 7.64
C MET A 700 -5.37 22.71 6.12
N ASN A 701 -6.43 22.76 5.31
CA ASN A 701 -6.35 22.75 3.84
C ASN A 701 -6.15 24.15 3.23
N SER A 702 -6.38 25.22 4.01
CA SER A 702 -6.18 26.60 3.57
C SER A 702 -4.74 27.12 3.72
N ILE A 703 -3.89 26.39 4.46
CA ILE A 703 -2.46 26.70 4.71
C ILE A 703 -1.61 26.31 3.52
#